data_AF-A0AA96MS54-F1
#
_entry.id   AF-A0AA96MS54-F1
#
_cell.length_a   1.000
_cell.length_b   1.000
_cell.length_c   1.000
_cell.angle_alpha   90.00
_cell.angle_beta   90.00
_cell.angle_gamma   90.00
#
_symmetry.space_group_name_H-M   'P 1'
#
loop_
_entity.id
_entity.type
_entity.pdbx_description
1 polymer ?
#
loop_
_entity_poly.entity_id
_entity_poly.type
_entity_poly.pdbx_seq_one_letter_code
_entity_poly.pdbx_strand_id
1 'polypeptide(L)'
;MQVGDLTNNYEMAEFIKTGCEVYGYDYDEGRKIFTLINFQFFQDDVIETLTKQQITTKFNRLKKYAELSMDGLHYDLEETSDAYSLAFTINRHVQNNLIDKFRFIVLTDGKMSKNISHIPNESIEGIVCEHKIIDIQYLYSIYMSQNSSGSYNIELNIPYLEVHNTSDEYQSYLGIMNGEQLFKIYDEYGQKLLEQNVRTFLQFRGGVNKGIRNTIQYKPDMFFAYNNGITATATDVETRNGYITKITDFQIVNGGQTTSAIYAAKKNSKLDISNISVQMKLSVVNNFEKKSEFVSSVSEYANTQNKVNKSDFFSNSPFHKEMKDYSKRIWVATQGGSQKRTHWFYERVRGEYLNEQAYLSPAKKRQFQIENPKDQLIEKTFLAKSENSWDRKPHIVSKGAQYSFEEFAKSITNTLEKNDLAITENYFKDAVSRVILFRATEKIVSKAPWYENAFRAQTVAYSISLLSHSIQRRKLFLDFGRIWDEQRLPFELEELMKHITMKVYERITNPPLGSANIAQWCKKEQCWNDVRGIEIDLLPLKKIVITTEEAKYEQKSDKKQKELDNGIEIQAFVVQTELEHWIQLLGYFMSNNNFRSLTITQRDILKKYTDGKIPLPSEKQSKVLYSLYQKAVNEGWEVVESYGV
;
A
#
# COMPACT_ATOMS: atom_id res chain seq x y z
N MET A 1 1.00 8.74 -17.47
CA MET A 1 0.66 8.88 -16.03
C MET A 1 -0.37 7.80 -15.73
N GLN A 2 -0.10 6.85 -14.84
CA GLN A 2 -1.01 5.70 -14.61
C GLN A 2 -1.47 5.60 -13.14
N VAL A 3 -1.64 6.74 -12.46
CA VAL A 3 -2.02 6.78 -11.04
C VAL A 3 -3.28 7.63 -10.86
N GLY A 4 -4.36 6.98 -10.41
CA GLY A 4 -5.65 7.60 -10.11
C GLY A 4 -6.71 7.41 -11.21
N ASP A 5 -7.73 8.27 -11.21
CA ASP A 5 -8.87 8.19 -12.13
C ASP A 5 -8.62 8.77 -13.54
N LEU A 6 -7.36 9.09 -13.85
CA LEU A 6 -6.94 9.61 -15.14
C LEU A 6 -6.34 8.47 -15.98
N THR A 7 -6.95 8.17 -17.12
CA THR A 7 -6.40 7.25 -18.12
C THR A 7 -5.39 7.98 -19.03
N ASN A 8 -4.62 7.24 -19.84
CA ASN A 8 -3.77 7.85 -20.88
C ASN A 8 -4.53 8.11 -22.20
N ASN A 9 -5.84 7.85 -22.23
CA ASN A 9 -6.64 7.81 -23.46
C ASN A 9 -7.49 9.07 -23.68
N TYR A 10 -7.22 10.14 -22.93
CA TYR A 10 -7.97 11.39 -23.10
C TYR A 10 -7.69 12.05 -24.44
N GLU A 11 -8.76 12.40 -25.13
CA GLU A 11 -8.74 13.18 -26.36
C GLU A 11 -9.20 14.61 -26.09
N MET A 12 -8.58 15.56 -26.78
CA MET A 12 -8.97 16.97 -26.72
C MET A 12 -10.17 17.19 -27.64
N ALA A 13 -11.19 17.88 -27.14
CA ALA A 13 -12.35 18.29 -27.92
C ALA A 13 -13.00 19.51 -27.26
N GLU A 14 -12.90 20.67 -27.91
CA GLU A 14 -13.44 21.91 -27.38
C GLU A 14 -14.82 22.22 -27.96
N PHE A 15 -15.79 22.47 -27.07
CA PHE A 15 -17.07 23.06 -27.45
C PHE A 15 -17.53 24.04 -26.37
N ILE A 16 -17.79 25.28 -26.77
CA ILE A 16 -18.21 26.36 -25.88
C ILE A 16 -19.43 27.07 -26.48
N LYS A 17 -20.57 26.97 -25.80
CA LYS A 17 -21.81 27.70 -26.09
C LYS A 17 -22.45 28.14 -24.78
N THR A 18 -23.36 29.11 -24.80
CA THR A 18 -24.01 29.60 -23.57
C THR A 18 -24.62 28.45 -22.77
N GLY A 19 -24.10 28.20 -21.56
CA GLY A 19 -24.56 27.13 -20.68
C GLY A 19 -24.02 25.72 -20.98
N CYS A 20 -23.09 25.56 -21.93
CA CYS A 20 -22.55 24.28 -22.37
C CYS A 20 -21.05 24.40 -22.68
N GLU A 21 -20.22 23.57 -22.05
CA GLU A 21 -18.76 23.71 -22.12
C GLU A 21 -18.09 22.37 -21.84
N VAL A 22 -17.24 21.92 -22.76
CA VAL A 22 -16.40 20.72 -22.65
C VAL A 22 -15.07 20.96 -23.36
N TYR A 23 -13.99 20.37 -22.84
CA TYR A 23 -12.64 20.53 -23.38
C TYR A 23 -11.94 19.22 -23.75
N GLY A 24 -12.50 18.08 -23.34
CA GLY A 24 -11.93 16.78 -23.65
C GLY A 24 -12.79 15.63 -23.14
N TYR A 25 -12.44 14.43 -23.56
CA TYR A 25 -13.20 13.22 -23.26
C TYR A 25 -12.33 11.97 -23.23
N ASP A 26 -12.88 10.88 -22.72
CA ASP A 26 -12.31 9.53 -22.80
C ASP A 26 -13.46 8.52 -22.79
N TYR A 27 -13.25 7.36 -23.39
CA TYR A 27 -14.20 6.27 -23.36
C TYR A 27 -13.52 4.96 -22.96
N ASP A 28 -13.90 4.47 -21.78
CA ASP A 28 -13.47 3.16 -21.27
C ASP A 28 -14.41 2.09 -21.83
N GLU A 29 -14.01 1.46 -22.95
CA GLU A 29 -14.78 0.40 -23.61
C GLU A 29 -15.06 -0.80 -22.69
N GLY A 30 -14.09 -1.17 -21.85
CA GLY A 30 -14.19 -2.33 -20.96
C GLY A 30 -15.22 -2.12 -19.86
N ARG A 31 -15.29 -0.90 -19.32
CA ARG A 31 -16.24 -0.52 -18.26
C ARG A 31 -17.50 0.18 -18.76
N LYS A 32 -17.59 0.50 -20.05
CA LYS A 32 -18.67 1.29 -20.66
C LYS A 32 -18.88 2.66 -19.98
N ILE A 33 -17.77 3.32 -19.63
CA ILE A 33 -17.80 4.64 -18.97
C ILE A 33 -17.35 5.70 -19.96
N PHE A 34 -18.22 6.68 -20.23
CA PHE A 34 -17.89 7.82 -21.07
C PHE A 34 -17.56 9.04 -20.20
N THR A 35 -16.33 9.54 -20.29
CA THR A 35 -15.82 10.63 -19.46
C THR A 35 -15.83 11.96 -20.23
N LEU A 36 -16.33 13.05 -19.64
CA LEU A 36 -16.23 14.41 -20.18
C LEU A 36 -15.50 15.34 -19.19
N ILE A 37 -14.66 16.23 -19.70
CA ILE A 37 -13.78 17.09 -18.90
C ILE A 37 -14.09 18.57 -19.08
N ASN A 38 -14.12 19.30 -17.97
CA ASN A 38 -14.13 20.75 -17.91
C ASN A 38 -12.99 21.28 -17.02
N PHE A 39 -12.60 22.54 -17.19
CA PHE A 39 -11.54 23.21 -16.43
C PHE A 39 -12.05 24.39 -15.62
N GLN A 40 -11.46 24.61 -14.45
CA GLN A 40 -11.58 25.85 -13.68
C GLN A 40 -10.19 26.26 -13.20
N PHE A 41 -9.56 27.20 -13.88
CA PHE A 41 -8.25 27.74 -13.49
C PHE A 41 -8.40 29.09 -12.80
N PHE A 42 -7.52 29.35 -11.85
CA PHE A 42 -7.42 30.60 -11.10
C PHE A 42 -6.12 31.29 -11.55
N GLN A 43 -6.22 32.45 -12.21
CA GLN A 43 -5.06 33.20 -12.70
C GLN A 43 -4.44 34.05 -11.58
N ASP A 44 -4.07 33.40 -10.47
CA ASP A 44 -3.52 34.03 -9.28
C ASP A 44 -2.31 33.24 -8.75
N ASP A 45 -1.40 33.90 -8.06
CA ASP A 45 -0.20 33.31 -7.46
C ASP A 45 -0.50 32.56 -6.15
N VAL A 46 -1.75 32.65 -5.66
CA VAL A 46 -2.21 31.99 -4.44
C VAL A 46 -3.24 30.91 -4.75
N ILE A 47 -3.11 29.74 -4.12
CA ILE A 47 -4.08 28.64 -4.27
C ILE A 47 -5.46 29.05 -3.74
N GLU A 48 -6.36 29.33 -4.69
CA GLU A 48 -7.76 29.67 -4.44
C GLU A 48 -8.62 28.47 -4.04
N THR A 49 -9.78 28.74 -3.43
CA THR A 49 -10.73 27.69 -3.03
C THR A 49 -11.87 27.60 -4.03
N LEU A 50 -12.03 26.43 -4.64
CA LEU A 50 -13.12 26.17 -5.57
C LEU A 50 -14.47 26.18 -4.83
N THR A 51 -15.36 27.09 -5.24
CA THR A 51 -16.68 27.27 -4.63
C THR A 51 -17.69 26.26 -5.14
N LYS A 52 -18.71 25.94 -4.32
CA LYS A 52 -19.81 25.05 -4.72
C LYS A 52 -20.53 25.55 -5.98
N GLN A 53 -20.70 26.86 -6.14
CA GLN A 53 -21.35 27.45 -7.31
C GLN A 53 -20.55 27.24 -8.59
N GLN A 54 -19.23 27.42 -8.55
CA GLN A 54 -18.35 27.13 -9.69
C GLN A 54 -18.42 25.65 -10.08
N ILE A 55 -18.35 24.75 -9.09
CA ILE A 55 -18.47 23.30 -9.27
C ILE A 55 -19.79 22.94 -9.97
N THR A 56 -20.91 23.38 -9.40
CA THR A 56 -22.25 23.09 -9.96
C THR A 56 -22.39 23.66 -11.37
N THR A 57 -21.87 24.86 -11.62
CA THR A 57 -21.91 25.47 -12.96
C THR A 57 -21.14 24.63 -13.98
N LYS A 58 -19.95 24.15 -13.62
CA LYS A 58 -19.09 23.36 -14.52
C LYS A 58 -19.68 21.98 -14.80
N PHE A 59 -20.22 21.30 -13.79
CA PHE A 59 -20.90 20.03 -14.01
C PHE A 59 -22.20 20.16 -14.81
N ASN A 60 -23.00 21.21 -14.57
CA ASN A 60 -24.20 21.46 -15.37
C ASN A 60 -23.87 21.70 -16.84
N ARG A 61 -22.75 22.35 -17.14
CA ARG A 61 -22.26 22.57 -18.52
C ARG A 61 -21.88 21.26 -19.21
N LEU A 62 -21.19 20.35 -18.51
CA LEU A 62 -20.86 19.02 -19.02
C LEU A 62 -22.11 18.17 -19.23
N LYS A 63 -23.03 18.19 -18.25
CA LYS A 63 -24.33 17.51 -18.35
C LYS A 63 -25.11 17.98 -19.56
N LYS A 64 -25.19 19.30 -19.76
CA LYS A 64 -25.90 19.88 -20.91
C LYS A 64 -25.29 19.44 -22.24
N TYR A 65 -23.97 19.34 -22.32
CA TYR A 65 -23.30 18.83 -23.51
C TYR A 65 -23.65 17.37 -23.81
N ALA A 66 -23.65 16.51 -22.78
CA ALA A 66 -24.04 15.12 -22.91
C ALA A 66 -25.49 14.98 -23.40
N GLU A 67 -26.44 15.71 -22.81
CA GLU A 67 -27.85 15.77 -23.24
C GLU A 67 -27.97 16.17 -24.71
N LEU A 68 -27.36 17.30 -25.11
CA LEU A 68 -27.43 17.77 -26.50
C LEU A 68 -26.81 16.77 -27.47
N SER A 69 -25.71 16.12 -27.10
CA SER A 69 -25.06 15.10 -27.94
C SER A 69 -25.97 13.88 -28.13
N MET A 70 -26.68 13.46 -27.08
CA MET A 70 -27.70 12.40 -27.16
C MET A 70 -28.87 12.80 -28.07
N ASP A 71 -29.25 14.07 -28.06
CA ASP A 71 -30.32 14.63 -28.92
C ASP A 71 -29.87 14.89 -30.37
N GLY A 72 -28.60 14.65 -30.71
CA GLY A 72 -28.08 14.77 -32.06
C GLY A 72 -27.38 16.10 -32.37
N LEU A 73 -26.73 16.73 -31.38
CA LEU A 73 -25.96 17.98 -31.57
C LEU A 73 -25.01 17.97 -32.78
N HIS A 74 -24.47 16.80 -33.15
CA HIS A 74 -23.60 16.66 -34.31
C HIS A 74 -24.24 17.11 -35.65
N TYR A 75 -25.57 17.10 -35.78
CA TYR A 75 -26.26 17.64 -36.97
C TYR A 75 -26.08 19.16 -37.14
N ASP A 76 -25.80 19.87 -36.04
CA ASP A 76 -25.62 21.33 -36.02
C ASP A 76 -24.13 21.74 -36.04
N LEU A 77 -23.20 20.78 -36.16
CA LEU A 77 -21.75 21.01 -36.09
C LEU A 77 -21.08 20.72 -37.43
N GLU A 78 -19.93 21.36 -37.66
CA GLU A 78 -19.10 21.12 -38.83
C GLU A 78 -18.39 19.76 -38.71
N GLU A 79 -18.53 18.88 -39.72
CA GLU A 79 -18.02 17.50 -39.70
C GLU A 79 -16.51 17.39 -39.44
N THR A 80 -15.74 18.43 -39.76
CA THR A 80 -14.30 18.47 -39.55
C THR A 80 -13.88 18.92 -38.14
N SER A 81 -14.84 19.28 -37.27
CA SER A 81 -14.55 19.75 -35.91
C SER A 81 -14.44 18.60 -34.90
N ASP A 82 -13.58 18.75 -33.90
CA ASP A 82 -13.48 17.80 -32.79
C ASP A 82 -14.78 17.72 -31.99
N ALA A 83 -15.51 18.83 -31.89
CA ALA A 83 -16.83 18.91 -31.28
C ALA A 83 -17.85 18.00 -32.00
N TYR A 84 -17.84 17.98 -33.34
CA TYR A 84 -18.67 17.07 -34.13
C TYR A 84 -18.34 15.62 -33.81
N SER A 85 -17.06 15.25 -33.85
CA SER A 85 -16.59 13.88 -33.60
C SER A 85 -17.00 13.39 -32.21
N LEU A 86 -16.84 14.23 -31.19
CA LEU A 86 -17.27 13.94 -29.83
C LEU A 86 -18.80 13.77 -29.74
N ALA A 87 -19.58 14.73 -30.26
CA ALA A 87 -21.04 14.67 -30.20
C ALA A 87 -21.61 13.45 -30.96
N PHE A 88 -21.05 13.13 -32.12
CA PHE A 88 -21.40 11.96 -32.91
C PHE A 88 -21.08 10.65 -32.16
N THR A 89 -19.91 10.57 -31.52
CA THR A 89 -19.49 9.39 -30.75
C THR A 89 -20.41 9.12 -29.57
N ILE A 90 -20.74 10.16 -28.79
CA ILE A 90 -21.71 10.04 -27.68
C ILE A 90 -23.05 9.54 -28.21
N ASN A 91 -23.59 10.19 -29.26
CA ASN A 91 -24.87 9.82 -29.85
C ASN A 91 -24.91 8.34 -30.26
N ARG A 92 -23.90 7.92 -31.02
CA ARG A 92 -23.76 6.55 -31.53
C ARG A 92 -23.62 5.54 -30.39
N HIS A 93 -22.82 5.83 -29.37
CA HIS A 93 -22.61 4.89 -28.27
C HIS A 93 -23.85 4.74 -27.38
N VAL A 94 -24.59 5.83 -27.15
CA VAL A 94 -25.88 5.77 -26.45
C VAL A 94 -26.89 4.93 -27.23
N GLN A 95 -27.08 5.20 -28.54
CA GLN A 95 -28.01 4.43 -29.38
C GLN A 95 -27.71 2.92 -29.41
N ASN A 96 -26.43 2.55 -29.28
CA ASN A 96 -25.99 1.15 -29.28
C ASN A 96 -25.90 0.53 -27.87
N ASN A 97 -26.36 1.20 -26.81
CA ASN A 97 -26.26 0.74 -25.41
C ASN A 97 -24.82 0.38 -24.99
N LEU A 98 -23.86 1.21 -25.43
CA LEU A 98 -22.44 1.07 -25.12
C LEU A 98 -21.99 1.94 -23.96
N ILE A 99 -22.86 2.81 -23.42
CA ILE A 99 -22.56 3.66 -22.26
C ILE A 99 -23.46 3.24 -21.10
N ASP A 100 -22.86 2.69 -20.04
CA ASP A 100 -23.56 2.36 -18.80
C ASP A 100 -23.49 3.55 -17.81
N LYS A 101 -22.51 4.44 -17.96
CA LYS A 101 -22.28 5.57 -17.05
C LYS A 101 -21.56 6.74 -17.75
N PHE A 102 -22.00 7.97 -17.45
CA PHE A 102 -21.23 9.18 -17.70
C PHE A 102 -20.38 9.55 -16.49
N ARG A 103 -19.11 9.92 -16.71
CA ARG A 103 -18.24 10.50 -15.69
C ARG A 103 -17.91 11.94 -16.07
N PHE A 104 -18.26 12.90 -15.24
CA PHE A 104 -17.94 14.30 -15.44
C PHE A 104 -16.76 14.67 -14.54
N ILE A 105 -15.69 15.22 -15.14
CA ILE A 105 -14.48 15.64 -14.44
C ILE A 105 -14.35 17.16 -14.54
N VAL A 106 -14.12 17.81 -13.41
CA VAL A 106 -13.67 19.20 -13.36
C VAL A 106 -12.23 19.23 -12.85
N LEU A 107 -11.30 19.69 -13.68
CA LEU A 107 -9.89 19.85 -13.33
C LEU A 107 -9.61 21.32 -12.95
N THR A 108 -8.84 21.53 -11.87
CA THR A 108 -8.55 22.87 -11.32
C THR A 108 -7.17 22.93 -10.68
N ASP A 109 -6.55 24.11 -10.71
CA ASP A 109 -5.35 24.52 -9.95
C ASP A 109 -5.70 25.06 -8.54
N GLY A 110 -6.98 25.25 -8.24
CA GLY A 110 -7.46 25.57 -6.90
C GLY A 110 -7.53 24.34 -6.00
N LYS A 111 -7.93 24.56 -4.74
CA LYS A 111 -8.25 23.50 -3.77
C LYS A 111 -9.75 23.40 -3.55
N MET A 112 -10.27 22.19 -3.42
CA MET A 112 -11.67 21.98 -3.09
C MET A 112 -11.96 22.39 -1.64
N SER A 113 -13.12 23.02 -1.40
CA SER A 113 -13.57 23.30 -0.03
C SER A 113 -13.81 22.00 0.75
N LYS A 114 -13.28 21.91 1.97
CA LYS A 114 -13.40 20.73 2.87
C LYS A 114 -14.85 20.34 3.19
N ASN A 115 -15.80 21.24 2.98
CA ASN A 115 -17.23 21.02 3.22
C ASN A 115 -17.92 20.28 2.07
N ILE A 116 -17.26 20.15 0.91
CA ILE A 116 -17.76 19.44 -0.26
C ILE A 116 -17.22 18.01 -0.19
N SER A 117 -17.94 17.15 0.55
CA SER A 117 -17.55 15.74 0.70
C SER A 117 -18.29 14.79 -0.22
N HIS A 118 -19.40 15.24 -0.80
CA HIS A 118 -20.31 14.42 -1.58
C HIS A 118 -21.06 15.28 -2.59
N ILE A 119 -21.09 14.85 -3.84
CA ILE A 119 -21.87 15.41 -4.94
C ILE A 119 -22.81 14.29 -5.39
N PRO A 120 -24.13 14.40 -5.22
CA PRO A 120 -25.05 13.32 -5.53
C PRO A 120 -24.91 12.89 -6.99
N ASN A 121 -25.01 11.57 -7.23
CA ASN A 121 -25.12 11.05 -8.58
C ASN A 121 -26.47 11.47 -9.17
N GLU A 122 -26.44 11.87 -10.42
CA GLU A 122 -27.64 12.18 -11.21
C GLU A 122 -27.81 11.13 -12.31
N SER A 123 -28.85 11.25 -13.13
CA SER A 123 -28.98 10.46 -14.35
C SER A 123 -29.45 11.33 -15.51
N ILE A 124 -29.05 10.93 -16.72
CA ILE A 124 -29.53 11.46 -17.99
C ILE A 124 -30.16 10.29 -18.73
N GLU A 125 -31.48 10.35 -18.96
CA GLU A 125 -32.25 9.28 -19.64
C GLU A 125 -32.01 7.85 -19.10
N GLY A 126 -31.77 7.72 -17.79
CA GLY A 126 -31.51 6.44 -17.13
C GLY A 126 -30.04 6.03 -17.05
N ILE A 127 -29.12 6.73 -17.72
CA ILE A 127 -27.67 6.55 -17.60
C ILE A 127 -27.17 7.30 -16.36
N VAL A 128 -26.44 6.62 -15.48
CA VAL A 128 -25.92 7.21 -14.23
C VAL A 128 -24.80 8.21 -14.55
N CYS A 129 -24.83 9.37 -13.90
CA CYS A 129 -23.81 10.42 -13.98
C CYS A 129 -23.02 10.49 -12.68
N GLU A 130 -21.71 10.26 -12.78
CA GLU A 130 -20.73 10.37 -11.70
C GLU A 130 -19.97 11.70 -11.83
N HIS A 131 -19.85 12.44 -10.72
CA HIS A 131 -19.16 13.73 -10.69
C HIS A 131 -17.83 13.62 -9.96
N LYS A 132 -16.77 14.19 -10.55
CA LYS A 132 -15.43 14.13 -10.00
C LYS A 132 -14.69 15.46 -10.13
N ILE A 133 -14.02 15.86 -9.07
CA ILE A 133 -13.14 17.04 -9.06
C ILE A 133 -11.70 16.56 -8.94
N ILE A 134 -10.83 17.09 -9.79
CA ILE A 134 -9.37 16.90 -9.72
C ILE A 134 -8.78 18.27 -9.36
N ASP A 135 -8.36 18.42 -8.12
CA ASP A 135 -7.83 19.68 -7.58
C ASP A 135 -6.31 19.61 -7.35
N ILE A 136 -5.71 20.73 -6.94
CA ILE A 136 -4.25 20.77 -6.74
C ILE A 136 -3.77 19.84 -5.63
N GLN A 137 -4.60 19.53 -4.64
CA GLN A 137 -4.27 18.59 -3.57
C GLN A 137 -4.27 17.15 -4.09
N TYR A 138 -5.22 16.80 -4.96
CA TYR A 138 -5.25 15.53 -5.66
C TYR A 138 -3.95 15.34 -6.47
N LEU A 139 -3.55 16.33 -7.27
CA LEU A 139 -2.33 16.27 -8.08
C LEU A 139 -1.07 16.17 -7.21
N TYR A 140 -0.99 16.95 -6.13
CA TYR A 140 0.12 16.88 -5.19
C TYR A 140 0.23 15.52 -4.49
N SER A 141 -0.90 14.88 -4.15
CA SER A 141 -0.89 13.54 -3.56
C SER A 141 -0.32 12.48 -4.49
N ILE A 142 -0.58 12.58 -5.80
CA ILE A 142 0.02 11.71 -6.82
C ILE A 142 1.52 11.94 -6.87
N TYR A 143 1.95 13.20 -6.90
CA TYR A 143 3.37 13.55 -6.90
C TYR A 143 4.12 13.01 -5.67
N MET A 144 3.55 13.15 -4.47
CA MET A 144 4.19 12.65 -3.24
C MET A 144 4.28 11.13 -3.19
N SER A 145 3.27 10.42 -3.71
CA SER A 145 3.27 8.94 -3.74
C SER A 145 4.38 8.34 -4.58
N GLN A 146 4.95 9.11 -5.52
CA GLN A 146 6.01 8.70 -6.42
C GLN A 146 7.43 8.97 -5.85
N ASN A 147 7.55 9.79 -4.80
CA ASN A 147 8.83 10.35 -4.36
C ASN A 147 9.26 9.94 -2.92
N SER A 148 8.59 8.97 -2.28
CA SER A 148 8.72 8.75 -0.82
C SER A 148 9.83 7.78 -0.35
N SER A 149 10.87 7.49 -1.13
CA SER A 149 11.95 6.56 -0.75
C SER A 149 13.32 7.25 -0.68
N GLY A 150 13.66 7.83 0.48
CA GLY A 150 14.97 8.44 0.75
C GLY A 150 15.58 8.01 2.10
N SER A 151 16.90 7.78 2.09
CA SER A 151 17.77 7.64 3.28
C SER A 151 17.70 8.90 4.14
N TYR A 152 17.94 8.79 5.45
CA TYR A 152 17.91 9.93 6.37
C TYR A 152 18.97 9.84 7.47
N ASN A 153 19.51 11.02 7.82
CA ASN A 153 20.54 11.18 8.84
C ASN A 153 19.93 11.81 10.10
N ILE A 154 20.39 11.35 11.26
CA ILE A 154 20.05 11.95 12.57
C ILE A 154 21.33 12.50 13.18
N GLU A 155 21.31 13.77 13.56
CA GLU A 155 22.38 14.40 14.33
C GLU A 155 22.08 14.33 15.83
N LEU A 156 23.06 13.91 16.63
CA LEU A 156 22.90 13.68 18.06
C LEU A 156 24.24 13.83 18.77
N ASN A 157 24.23 13.67 20.09
CA ASN A 157 25.44 13.67 20.89
C ASN A 157 25.28 12.66 22.02
N ILE A 158 25.68 11.41 21.76
CA ILE A 158 25.46 10.29 22.70
C ILE A 158 26.80 9.72 23.16
N PRO A 159 27.10 9.73 24.47
CA PRO A 159 28.28 9.03 24.98
C PRO A 159 28.11 7.53 24.76
N TYR A 160 29.18 6.86 24.32
CA TYR A 160 29.14 5.44 24.00
C TYR A 160 30.34 4.66 24.52
N LEU A 161 30.16 3.35 24.63
CA LEU A 161 31.22 2.35 24.77
C LEU A 161 31.19 1.46 23.53
N GLU A 162 32.32 1.35 22.86
CA GLU A 162 32.48 0.42 21.74
C GLU A 162 32.62 -1.01 22.28
N VAL A 163 31.88 -1.94 21.68
CA VAL A 163 31.98 -3.36 22.00
C VAL A 163 32.86 -4.00 20.92
N HIS A 164 34.08 -4.35 21.30
CA HIS A 164 35.00 -5.04 20.41
C HIS A 164 34.51 -6.47 20.16
N ASN A 165 34.08 -6.74 18.93
CA ASN A 165 33.69 -8.06 18.46
C ASN A 165 34.83 -8.68 17.65
N THR A 166 34.93 -10.01 17.66
CA THR A 166 35.88 -10.76 16.82
C THR A 166 35.36 -11.00 15.40
N SER A 167 34.11 -10.64 15.12
CA SER A 167 33.47 -10.73 13.80
C SER A 167 33.39 -9.36 13.17
N ASP A 168 33.84 -9.24 11.91
CA ASP A 168 33.76 -8.01 11.12
C ASP A 168 32.35 -7.76 10.53
N GLU A 169 31.37 -8.63 10.82
CA GLU A 169 30.02 -8.53 10.25
C GLU A 169 29.23 -7.30 10.76
N TYR A 170 29.54 -6.79 11.95
CA TYR A 170 28.87 -5.62 12.53
C TYR A 170 29.70 -4.97 13.64
N GLN A 171 29.58 -3.65 13.77
CA GLN A 171 30.08 -2.90 14.92
C GLN A 171 28.97 -2.72 15.95
N SER A 172 29.34 -2.63 17.23
CA SER A 172 28.38 -2.49 18.31
C SER A 172 28.78 -1.41 19.29
N TYR A 173 27.80 -0.60 19.64
CA TYR A 173 27.93 0.52 20.56
C TYR A 173 26.91 0.39 21.68
N LEU A 174 27.36 0.57 22.92
CA LEU A 174 26.49 0.72 24.08
C LEU A 174 26.48 2.19 24.49
N GLY A 175 25.36 2.87 24.26
CA GLY A 175 25.20 4.29 24.59
C GLY A 175 24.18 4.54 25.69
N ILE A 176 24.21 5.75 26.25
CA ILE A 176 23.16 6.26 27.14
C ILE A 176 22.52 7.47 26.49
N MET A 177 21.26 7.34 26.09
CA MET A 177 20.49 8.41 25.46
C MET A 177 19.63 9.13 26.51
N ASN A 178 19.65 10.46 26.51
CA ASN A 178 18.73 11.24 27.35
C ASN A 178 17.28 11.11 26.80
N GLY A 179 16.29 11.07 27.70
CA GLY A 179 14.86 11.04 27.33
C GLY A 179 14.46 12.16 26.38
N GLU A 180 15.04 13.35 26.50
CA GLU A 180 14.85 14.49 25.60
C GLU A 180 15.36 14.23 24.17
N GLN A 181 16.51 13.57 24.03
CA GLN A 181 17.05 13.21 22.72
C GLN A 181 16.15 12.17 22.04
N LEU A 182 15.76 11.13 22.79
CA LEU A 182 14.85 10.10 22.29
C LEU A 182 13.47 10.67 21.92
N PHE A 183 12.98 11.65 22.69
CA PHE A 183 11.75 12.38 22.39
C PHE A 183 11.85 13.13 21.07
N LYS A 184 12.91 13.94 20.87
CA LYS A 184 13.08 14.75 19.64
C LYS A 184 13.16 13.89 18.39
N ILE A 185 14.00 12.86 18.44
CA ILE A 185 14.15 11.89 17.35
C ILE A 185 12.79 11.29 16.98
N TYR A 186 12.01 10.87 17.98
CA TYR A 186 10.68 10.29 17.72
C TYR A 186 9.62 11.33 17.29
N ASP A 187 9.69 12.58 17.75
CA ASP A 187 8.78 13.66 17.30
C ASP A 187 8.97 14.00 15.83
N GLU A 188 10.21 13.89 15.34
CA GLU A 188 10.61 14.22 13.97
C GLU A 188 10.35 13.07 12.99
N TYR A 189 10.87 11.87 13.27
CA TYR A 189 10.83 10.74 12.32
C TYR A 189 9.70 9.74 12.59
N GLY A 190 9.07 9.81 13.77
CA GLY A 190 7.88 9.04 14.12
C GLY A 190 8.02 7.53 13.88
N GLN A 191 7.08 6.97 13.11
CA GLN A 191 7.08 5.54 12.79
C GLN A 191 8.21 5.08 11.87
N LYS A 192 8.84 5.99 11.11
CA LYS A 192 9.96 5.62 10.23
C LYS A 192 11.06 4.92 11.02
N LEU A 193 11.27 5.32 12.27
CA LEU A 193 12.22 4.72 13.23
C LEU A 193 11.82 3.33 13.73
N LEU A 194 10.57 2.93 13.59
CA LEU A 194 10.01 1.68 14.12
C LEU A 194 9.63 0.69 13.02
N GLU A 195 9.96 0.97 11.76
CA GLU A 195 9.51 0.16 10.62
C GLU A 195 10.04 -1.28 10.67
N GLN A 196 11.24 -1.47 11.20
CA GLN A 196 11.85 -2.78 11.37
C GLN A 196 11.48 -3.46 12.70
N ASN A 197 10.70 -2.79 13.54
CA ASN A 197 10.20 -3.36 14.80
C ASN A 197 9.04 -4.33 14.53
N VAL A 198 9.12 -5.53 15.09
CA VAL A 198 8.06 -6.55 14.96
C VAL A 198 6.82 -6.25 15.82
N ARG A 199 6.84 -5.21 16.65
CA ARG A 199 5.71 -4.75 17.47
C ARG A 199 5.53 -3.24 17.36
N THR A 200 4.32 -2.80 17.08
CA THR A 200 3.97 -1.39 17.27
C THR A 200 3.52 -1.14 18.72
N PHE A 201 3.66 0.10 19.19
CA PHE A 201 3.22 0.49 20.52
C PHE A 201 1.71 0.35 20.68
N LEU A 202 1.21 -0.66 21.37
CA LEU A 202 -0.20 -0.64 21.75
C LEU A 202 -0.39 0.48 22.79
N GLN A 203 -1.34 1.40 22.54
CA GLN A 203 -1.77 2.46 23.47
C GLN A 203 -1.76 2.00 24.93
N PHE A 204 -1.66 2.91 25.91
CA PHE A 204 -1.55 2.72 27.38
C PHE A 204 -2.55 1.79 28.13
N ARG A 205 -3.18 0.82 27.47
CA ARG A 205 -4.17 -0.11 28.03
C ARG A 205 -3.56 -1.40 28.61
N GLY A 206 -2.27 -1.67 28.42
CA GLY A 206 -1.57 -2.84 28.99
C GLY A 206 -0.87 -2.55 30.32
N GLY A 207 -0.79 -3.54 31.23
CA GLY A 207 -0.19 -3.40 32.57
C GLY A 207 1.28 -2.94 32.58
N VAL A 208 2.07 -3.37 31.59
CA VAL A 208 3.48 -2.96 31.42
C VAL A 208 3.60 -1.45 31.13
N ASN A 209 2.70 -0.90 30.31
CA ASN A 209 2.71 0.52 29.94
C ASN A 209 2.37 1.44 31.12
N LYS A 210 1.61 0.94 32.10
CA LYS A 210 1.34 1.65 33.36
C LYS A 210 2.59 1.71 34.23
N GLY A 211 3.39 0.65 34.25
CA GLY A 211 4.66 0.59 34.98
C GLY A 211 5.67 1.62 34.47
N ILE A 212 5.93 1.65 33.16
CA ILE A 212 6.87 2.61 32.55
C ILE A 212 6.43 4.05 32.83
N ARG A 213 5.14 4.34 32.64
CA ARG A 213 4.57 5.68 32.93
C ARG A 213 4.74 6.07 34.40
N ASN A 214 4.49 5.17 35.33
CA ASN A 214 4.67 5.43 36.75
C ASN A 214 6.14 5.74 37.08
N THR A 215 7.09 5.02 36.47
CA THR A 215 8.51 5.33 36.64
C THR A 215 8.83 6.73 36.12
N ILE A 216 8.36 7.09 34.92
CA ILE A 216 8.54 8.46 34.37
C ILE A 216 8.00 9.52 35.32
N GLN A 217 6.80 9.30 35.88
CA GLN A 217 6.11 10.31 36.70
C GLN A 217 6.67 10.44 38.12
N TYR A 218 7.03 9.31 38.75
CA TYR A 218 7.32 9.28 40.18
C TYR A 218 8.79 8.99 40.53
N LYS A 219 9.55 8.36 39.62
CA LYS A 219 10.95 7.97 39.83
C LYS A 219 11.77 8.05 38.51
N PRO A 220 11.84 9.23 37.84
CA PRO A 220 12.50 9.36 36.54
C PRO A 220 14.00 9.08 36.59
N ASP A 221 14.65 9.37 37.71
CA ASP A 221 16.05 9.05 38.02
C ASP A 221 16.34 7.54 38.02
N MET A 222 15.35 6.72 38.42
CA MET A 222 15.45 5.26 38.42
C MET A 222 15.07 4.64 37.07
N PHE A 223 14.80 5.44 36.03
CA PHE A 223 14.29 4.93 34.76
C PHE A 223 15.25 3.90 34.12
N PHE A 224 16.55 4.19 34.15
CA PHE A 224 17.61 3.30 33.65
C PHE A 224 17.60 1.93 34.34
N ALA A 225 17.30 1.89 35.64
CA ALA A 225 17.31 0.66 36.44
C ALA A 225 16.00 -0.13 36.33
N TYR A 226 14.86 0.55 36.19
CA TYR A 226 13.54 -0.08 36.27
C TYR A 226 12.94 -0.45 34.91
N ASN A 227 13.43 0.12 33.80
CA ASN A 227 12.86 -0.08 32.49
C ASN A 227 13.90 -0.54 31.48
N ASN A 228 13.43 -1.28 30.48
CA ASN A 228 14.28 -1.70 29.38
C ASN A 228 14.66 -0.51 28.49
N GLY A 229 15.91 -0.51 28.05
CA GLY A 229 16.43 0.42 27.05
C GLY A 229 15.89 0.16 25.63
N ILE A 230 16.59 0.70 24.64
CA ILE A 230 16.34 0.49 23.22
C ILE A 230 17.45 -0.38 22.61
N THR A 231 17.07 -1.22 21.65
CA THR A 231 18.00 -1.86 20.72
C THR A 231 17.72 -1.29 19.35
N ALA A 232 18.76 -0.82 18.69
CA ALA A 232 18.67 -0.14 17.42
C ALA A 232 19.72 -0.64 16.43
N THR A 233 19.44 -0.43 15.16
CA THR A 233 20.34 -0.69 14.05
C THR A 233 20.53 0.58 13.23
N ALA A 234 21.68 0.70 12.59
CA ALA A 234 22.01 1.80 11.69
C ALA A 234 22.82 1.26 10.51
N THR A 235 22.89 2.04 9.43
CA THR A 235 23.84 1.75 8.33
C THR A 235 25.22 2.30 8.62
N ASP A 236 25.28 3.44 9.30
CA ASP A 236 26.54 4.11 9.58
C ASP A 236 26.43 4.99 10.84
N VAL A 237 27.57 5.24 11.48
CA VAL A 237 27.68 6.16 12.63
C VAL A 237 28.96 6.98 12.53
N GLU A 238 28.84 8.28 12.74
CA GLU A 238 29.99 9.15 12.92
C GLU A 238 30.25 9.36 14.41
N THR A 239 31.51 9.27 14.82
CA THR A 239 31.92 9.49 16.21
C THR A 239 32.94 10.61 16.33
N ARG A 240 32.84 11.39 17.41
CA ARG A 240 33.79 12.46 17.74
C ARG A 240 33.97 12.54 19.25
N ASN A 241 35.22 12.49 19.71
CA ASN A 241 35.59 12.66 21.13
C ASN A 241 34.82 11.76 22.11
N GLY A 242 34.55 10.49 21.75
CA GLY A 242 33.80 9.55 22.59
C GLY A 242 32.28 9.71 22.55
N TYR A 243 31.76 10.49 21.60
CA TYR A 243 30.34 10.66 21.35
C TYR A 243 29.96 10.22 19.94
N ILE A 244 28.78 9.61 19.79
CA ILE A 244 28.14 9.43 18.49
C ILE A 244 27.50 10.76 18.10
N THR A 245 27.97 11.35 17.00
CA THR A 245 27.53 12.65 16.50
C THR A 245 26.46 12.55 15.41
N LYS A 246 26.46 11.45 14.66
CA LYS A 246 25.50 11.20 13.58
C LYS A 246 25.20 9.72 13.47
N ILE A 247 23.95 9.40 13.15
CA ILE A 247 23.52 8.04 12.82
C ILE A 247 22.71 8.06 11.53
N THR A 248 23.09 7.22 10.58
CA THR A 248 22.42 7.05 9.27
C THR A 248 21.43 5.89 9.33
N ASP A 249 20.21 6.10 8.83
CA ASP A 249 19.12 5.11 8.82
C ASP A 249 18.86 4.45 10.19
N PHE A 250 18.80 5.27 11.24
CA PHE A 250 18.57 4.80 12.60
C PHE A 250 17.19 4.11 12.76
N GLN A 251 17.21 2.84 13.18
CA GLN A 251 16.02 1.99 13.32
C GLN A 251 15.97 1.33 14.71
N ILE A 252 14.90 1.53 15.46
CA ILE A 252 14.69 0.92 16.78
C ILE A 252 13.97 -0.42 16.61
N VAL A 253 14.73 -1.52 16.66
CA VAL A 253 14.24 -2.90 16.52
C VAL A 253 13.65 -3.47 17.82
N ASN A 254 14.03 -2.92 18.98
CA ASN A 254 13.43 -3.22 20.29
C ASN A 254 13.40 -1.95 21.16
N GLY A 255 12.41 -1.82 22.05
CA GLY A 255 12.22 -0.64 22.90
C GLY A 255 11.18 0.35 22.38
N GLY A 256 10.38 -0.01 21.37
CA GLY A 256 9.30 0.84 20.86
C GLY A 256 8.28 1.25 21.94
N GLN A 257 8.06 0.41 22.97
CA GLN A 257 7.26 0.76 24.14
C GLN A 257 7.92 1.83 25.02
N THR A 258 9.22 1.70 25.29
CA THR A 258 10.02 2.69 26.03
C THR A 258 9.99 4.04 25.33
N THR A 259 10.32 4.07 24.03
CA THR A 259 10.32 5.29 23.19
C THR A 259 8.94 5.95 23.18
N SER A 260 7.88 5.19 22.92
CA SER A 260 6.52 5.74 22.84
C SER A 260 5.99 6.19 24.19
N ALA A 261 6.35 5.51 25.29
CA ALA A 261 5.95 5.90 26.64
C ALA A 261 6.58 7.23 27.06
N ILE A 262 7.89 7.41 26.79
CA ILE A 262 8.60 8.68 27.00
C ILE A 262 7.96 9.78 26.16
N TYR A 263 7.72 9.49 24.87
CA TYR A 263 7.09 10.45 23.96
C TYR A 263 5.73 10.94 24.47
N ALA A 264 4.83 10.01 24.80
CA ALA A 264 3.49 10.35 25.25
C ALA A 264 3.46 10.95 26.68
N ALA A 265 4.40 10.60 27.55
CA ALA A 265 4.55 11.23 28.85
C ALA A 265 4.80 12.74 28.71
N LYS A 266 5.72 13.13 27.81
CA LYS A 266 6.00 14.53 27.51
C LYS A 266 4.91 15.20 26.68
N LYS A 267 4.51 14.62 25.54
CA LYS A 267 3.55 15.24 24.60
C LYS A 267 2.13 15.35 25.18
N ASN A 268 1.63 14.29 25.80
CA ASN A 268 0.23 14.22 26.23
C ASN A 268 0.05 14.56 27.71
N SER A 269 0.98 14.12 28.56
CA SER A 269 0.88 14.31 30.02
C SER A 269 1.73 15.46 30.55
N LYS A 270 2.52 16.12 29.69
CA LYS A 270 3.41 17.24 30.02
C LYS A 270 4.35 16.94 31.20
N LEU A 271 4.78 15.67 31.34
CA LEU A 271 5.72 15.26 32.36
C LEU A 271 7.14 15.67 31.98
N ASP A 272 7.95 15.99 32.97
CA ASP A 272 9.38 16.23 32.81
C ASP A 272 10.11 14.90 32.56
N ILE A 273 10.93 14.86 31.51
CA ILE A 273 11.71 13.69 31.09
C ILE A 273 13.22 13.98 31.08
N SER A 274 13.65 15.14 31.55
CA SER A 274 15.05 15.59 31.54
C SER A 274 16.00 14.66 32.30
N ASN A 275 15.51 14.05 33.39
CA ASN A 275 16.24 13.12 34.24
C ASN A 275 16.16 11.65 33.79
N ILE A 276 15.59 11.37 32.62
CA ILE A 276 15.49 10.01 32.09
C ILE A 276 16.76 9.66 31.30
N SER A 277 17.38 8.55 31.67
CA SER A 277 18.49 7.93 30.94
C SER A 277 18.05 6.57 30.37
N VAL A 278 18.19 6.40 29.06
CA VAL A 278 17.80 5.20 28.33
C VAL A 278 19.06 4.49 27.83
N GLN A 279 19.24 3.23 28.21
CA GLN A 279 20.29 2.39 27.62
C GLN A 279 20.02 2.18 26.13
N MET A 280 21.01 2.36 25.27
CA MET A 280 20.93 2.07 23.84
C MET A 280 21.97 1.00 23.48
N LYS A 281 21.51 -0.10 22.88
CA LYS A 281 22.37 -1.05 22.16
C LYS A 281 22.23 -0.76 20.68
N LEU A 282 23.28 -0.25 20.05
CA LEU A 282 23.30 0.09 18.63
C LEU A 282 24.19 -0.91 17.90
N SER A 283 23.65 -1.57 16.87
CA SER A 283 24.40 -2.43 15.97
C SER A 283 24.47 -1.81 14.58
N VAL A 284 25.67 -1.59 14.10
CA VAL A 284 25.95 -0.98 12.79
C VAL A 284 26.34 -2.10 11.85
N VAL A 285 25.52 -2.30 10.82
CA VAL A 285 25.67 -3.44 9.92
C VAL A 285 26.49 -3.01 8.72
N ASN A 286 27.74 -3.44 8.67
CA ASN A 286 28.69 -3.05 7.63
C ASN A 286 28.41 -3.78 6.29
N ASN A 287 27.64 -4.87 6.31
CA ASN A 287 27.29 -5.67 5.12
C ASN A 287 25.80 -5.49 4.74
N PHE A 288 25.55 -4.75 3.65
CA PHE A 288 24.20 -4.46 3.16
C PHE A 288 23.39 -5.70 2.72
N GLU A 289 24.04 -6.76 2.22
CA GLU A 289 23.34 -7.98 1.75
C GLU A 289 22.71 -8.75 2.91
N LYS A 290 23.40 -8.82 4.05
CA LYS A 290 22.87 -9.47 5.27
C LYS A 290 22.06 -8.52 6.15
N LYS A 291 21.95 -7.22 5.83
CA LYS A 291 21.25 -6.23 6.68
C LYS A 291 19.83 -6.65 7.03
N SER A 292 19.03 -7.06 6.05
CA SER A 292 17.63 -7.45 6.32
C SER A 292 17.54 -8.71 7.18
N GLU A 293 18.43 -9.69 6.97
CA GLU A 293 18.48 -10.93 7.74
C GLU A 293 19.02 -10.68 9.16
N PHE A 294 20.06 -9.87 9.31
CA PHE A 294 20.67 -9.48 10.57
C PHE A 294 19.69 -8.68 11.41
N VAL A 295 19.08 -7.62 10.86
CA VAL A 295 18.03 -6.83 11.52
C VAL A 295 16.88 -7.73 11.95
N SER A 296 16.43 -8.63 11.06
CA SER A 296 15.36 -9.58 11.37
C SER A 296 15.76 -10.50 12.53
N SER A 297 16.99 -11.01 12.52
CA SER A 297 17.53 -11.90 13.55
C SER A 297 17.72 -11.17 14.88
N VAL A 298 18.29 -9.96 14.90
CA VAL A 298 18.40 -9.13 16.10
C VAL A 298 17.02 -8.82 16.67
N SER A 299 16.06 -8.46 15.80
CA SER A 299 14.67 -8.26 16.20
C SER A 299 14.05 -9.57 16.75
N GLU A 300 14.33 -10.72 16.14
CA GLU A 300 13.90 -12.03 16.63
C GLU A 300 14.44 -12.33 18.03
N TYR A 301 15.76 -12.39 18.15
CA TYR A 301 16.44 -12.76 19.38
C TYR A 301 16.21 -11.76 20.51
N ALA A 302 16.18 -10.44 20.23
CA ALA A 302 15.90 -9.44 21.26
C ALA A 302 14.46 -9.54 21.80
N ASN A 303 13.53 -10.09 21.02
CA ASN A 303 12.13 -10.24 21.42
C ASN A 303 11.78 -11.65 21.98
N THR A 304 12.67 -12.64 21.89
CA THR A 304 12.44 -14.02 22.38
C THR A 304 12.24 -14.15 23.90
N GLN A 305 12.63 -13.15 24.70
CA GLN A 305 12.39 -13.15 26.17
C GLN A 305 10.91 -12.99 26.56
N ASN A 306 10.02 -12.66 25.61
CA ASN A 306 8.56 -12.73 25.77
C ASN A 306 7.96 -13.54 24.61
N LYS A 307 6.82 -14.23 24.81
CA LYS A 307 6.18 -15.01 23.73
C LYS A 307 5.82 -14.11 22.53
N VAL A 308 6.58 -14.20 21.45
CA VAL A 308 6.31 -13.55 20.16
C VAL A 308 5.63 -14.56 19.24
N ASN A 309 4.59 -14.15 18.51
CA ASN A 309 3.97 -15.04 17.53
C ASN A 309 4.84 -15.07 16.28
N LYS A 310 4.97 -16.23 15.63
CA LYS A 310 5.71 -16.37 14.35
C LYS A 310 5.22 -15.39 13.28
N SER A 311 3.95 -14.99 13.35
CA SER A 311 3.38 -13.96 12.46
C SER A 311 4.10 -12.61 12.55
N ASP A 312 4.68 -12.29 13.70
CA ASP A 312 5.30 -10.99 13.95
C ASP A 312 6.67 -10.87 13.28
N PHE A 313 7.44 -11.95 13.19
CA PHE A 313 8.72 -11.99 12.46
C PHE A 313 8.54 -11.86 10.95
N PHE A 314 7.48 -12.43 10.40
CA PHE A 314 7.24 -12.39 8.96
C PHE A 314 6.82 -11.00 8.45
N SER A 315 6.47 -10.04 9.33
CA SER A 315 5.99 -8.68 8.97
C SER A 315 6.96 -7.88 8.10
N ASN A 316 8.25 -8.21 8.12
CA ASN A 316 9.31 -7.53 7.39
C ASN A 316 9.69 -8.22 6.07
N SER A 317 8.98 -9.30 5.68
CA SER A 317 9.21 -9.98 4.41
C SER A 317 8.93 -9.05 3.22
N PRO A 318 9.57 -9.30 2.04
CA PRO A 318 9.32 -8.52 0.82
C PRO A 318 7.84 -8.39 0.48
N PHE A 319 7.08 -9.49 0.64
CA PHE A 319 5.63 -9.50 0.45
C PHE A 319 4.91 -8.41 1.26
N HIS A 320 5.15 -8.34 2.57
CA HIS A 320 4.43 -7.42 3.44
C HIS A 320 4.85 -5.96 3.22
N LYS A 321 6.10 -5.73 2.84
CA LYS A 321 6.60 -4.40 2.43
C LYS A 321 5.89 -3.93 1.16
N GLU A 322 5.88 -4.75 0.12
CA GLU A 322 5.20 -4.42 -1.13
C GLU A 322 3.70 -4.20 -0.93
N MET A 323 3.02 -5.07 -0.18
CA MET A 323 1.60 -4.88 0.16
C MET A 323 1.37 -3.56 0.92
N LYS A 324 2.26 -3.16 1.83
CA LYS A 324 2.17 -1.87 2.52
C LYS A 324 2.38 -0.71 1.55
N ASP A 325 3.34 -0.80 0.64
CA ASP A 325 3.61 0.24 -0.33
C ASP A 325 2.44 0.46 -1.29
N TYR A 326 1.90 -0.63 -1.85
CA TYR A 326 0.66 -0.58 -2.63
C TYR A 326 -0.50 0.01 -1.84
N SER A 327 -0.65 -0.36 -0.56
CA SER A 327 -1.68 0.19 0.33
C SER A 327 -1.60 1.71 0.54
N LYS A 328 -0.41 2.30 0.39
CA LYS A 328 -0.18 3.75 0.50
C LYS A 328 -0.38 4.47 -0.85
N ARG A 329 0.02 3.83 -1.96
CA ARG A 329 0.06 4.46 -3.29
C ARG A 329 -1.28 4.32 -4.03
N ILE A 330 -1.98 3.20 -3.86
CA ILE A 330 -3.19 2.89 -4.62
C ILE A 330 -4.41 3.44 -3.89
N TRP A 331 -5.06 4.39 -4.53
CA TRP A 331 -6.32 4.96 -4.08
C TRP A 331 -7.50 4.24 -4.71
N VAL A 332 -8.57 4.12 -3.94
CA VAL A 332 -9.85 3.62 -4.43
C VAL A 332 -10.53 4.73 -5.24
N ALA A 333 -11.12 4.35 -6.38
CA ALA A 333 -11.94 5.27 -7.17
C ALA A 333 -13.10 5.78 -6.30
N THR A 334 -13.32 7.10 -6.31
CA THR A 334 -14.38 7.71 -5.52
C THR A 334 -15.74 7.23 -6.00
N GLN A 335 -16.54 6.60 -5.14
CA GLN A 335 -17.84 6.06 -5.50
C GLN A 335 -19.02 6.85 -4.97
N GLY A 336 -20.15 6.71 -5.66
CA GLY A 336 -21.46 7.14 -5.18
C GLY A 336 -21.51 8.64 -4.89
N GLY A 337 -20.74 9.44 -5.60
CA GLY A 337 -20.70 10.89 -5.41
C GLY A 337 -19.72 11.38 -4.34
N SER A 338 -19.09 10.49 -3.56
CA SER A 338 -18.04 10.89 -2.60
C SER A 338 -16.93 11.66 -3.33
N GLN A 339 -16.47 12.77 -2.77
CA GLN A 339 -15.26 13.46 -3.27
C GLN A 339 -14.04 13.18 -2.39
N LYS A 340 -14.24 12.38 -1.34
CA LYS A 340 -13.18 11.95 -0.43
C LYS A 340 -12.57 10.67 -0.95
N ARG A 341 -11.30 10.72 -1.31
CA ARG A 341 -10.52 9.54 -1.66
C ARG A 341 -10.22 8.73 -0.40
N THR A 342 -10.23 7.43 -0.55
CA THR A 342 -9.81 6.51 0.50
C THR A 342 -8.80 5.52 -0.06
N HIS A 343 -8.00 4.93 0.81
CA HIS A 343 -7.14 3.82 0.46
C HIS A 343 -7.32 2.69 1.49
N TRP A 344 -7.04 1.47 1.04
CA TRP A 344 -7.02 0.33 1.94
C TRP A 344 -5.77 0.40 2.80
N PHE A 345 -5.92 0.46 4.13
CA PHE A 345 -4.79 0.47 5.03
C PHE A 345 -4.33 -0.97 5.30
N TYR A 346 -3.09 -1.29 4.91
CA TYR A 346 -2.49 -2.57 5.23
C TYR A 346 -1.71 -2.51 6.54
N GLU A 347 -2.18 -3.27 7.54
CA GLU A 347 -1.55 -3.40 8.86
C GLU A 347 -0.65 -4.65 8.88
N ARG A 348 0.64 -4.43 8.62
CA ARG A 348 1.70 -5.46 8.68
C ARG A 348 2.07 -5.77 10.14
N VAL A 349 2.06 -4.75 10.99
CA VAL A 349 2.42 -4.89 12.40
C VAL A 349 1.20 -4.55 13.26
N ARG A 350 0.84 -5.45 14.17
CA ARG A 350 -0.36 -5.30 14.99
C ARG A 350 -0.34 -3.96 15.75
N GLY A 351 -1.39 -3.17 15.62
CA GLY A 351 -1.57 -1.85 16.23
C GLY A 351 -1.11 -0.65 15.39
N GLU A 352 -0.54 -0.87 14.20
CA GLU A 352 0.00 0.19 13.32
C GLU A 352 -1.05 1.27 13.03
N TYR A 353 -2.28 0.89 12.67
CA TYR A 353 -3.36 1.82 12.35
C TYR A 353 -3.70 2.76 13.51
N LEU A 354 -3.72 2.25 14.75
CA LEU A 354 -4.02 3.05 15.94
C LEU A 354 -2.87 4.00 16.30
N ASN A 355 -1.64 3.63 15.96
CA ASN A 355 -0.44 4.40 16.25
C ASN A 355 -0.23 5.55 15.29
N GLU A 356 -0.52 5.36 14.01
CA GLU A 356 -0.47 6.46 13.02
C GLU A 356 -1.41 7.62 13.41
N GLN A 357 -2.41 7.36 14.27
CA GLN A 357 -3.36 8.34 14.78
C GLN A 357 -3.04 8.90 16.17
N ALA A 358 -2.11 8.30 16.91
CA ALA A 358 -1.98 8.52 18.36
C ALA A 358 -1.52 9.95 18.70
N TYR A 359 -0.74 10.56 17.81
CA TYR A 359 -0.09 11.86 18.03
C TYR A 359 -0.53 12.93 17.02
N LEU A 360 -1.50 12.60 16.17
CA LEU A 360 -2.11 13.56 15.26
C LEU A 360 -3.02 14.54 16.03
N SER A 361 -3.03 15.79 15.60
CA SER A 361 -4.02 16.76 16.08
C SER A 361 -5.44 16.26 15.76
N PRO A 362 -6.49 16.70 16.49
CA PRO A 362 -7.86 16.26 16.23
C PRO A 362 -8.30 16.42 14.77
N ALA A 363 -7.85 17.50 14.10
CA ALA A 363 -8.10 17.74 12.68
C ALA A 363 -7.37 16.73 11.78
N LYS A 364 -6.06 16.52 11.99
CA LYS A 364 -5.26 15.55 11.22
C LYS A 364 -5.74 14.11 11.44
N LYS A 365 -6.18 13.77 12.65
CA LYS A 365 -6.75 12.45 12.98
C LYS A 365 -8.06 12.21 12.24
N ARG A 366 -8.95 13.20 12.16
CA ARG A 366 -10.18 13.11 11.37
C ARG A 366 -9.87 12.93 9.88
N GLN A 367 -8.89 13.67 9.37
CA GLN A 367 -8.43 13.52 7.99
C GLN A 367 -7.89 12.10 7.73
N PHE A 368 -6.99 11.61 8.60
CA PHE A 368 -6.48 10.24 8.51
C PHE A 368 -7.61 9.20 8.47
N GLN A 369 -8.62 9.32 9.35
CA GLN A 369 -9.75 8.38 9.39
C GLN A 369 -10.68 8.46 8.17
N ILE A 370 -10.72 9.62 7.50
CA ILE A 370 -11.44 9.79 6.24
C ILE A 370 -10.68 9.07 5.12
N GLU A 371 -9.38 9.27 5.04
CA GLU A 371 -8.51 8.66 4.01
C GLU A 371 -8.33 7.15 4.24
N ASN A 372 -8.38 6.72 5.51
CA ASN A 372 -8.14 5.35 5.97
C ASN A 372 -9.30 4.85 6.82
N PRO A 373 -10.47 4.57 6.24
CA PRO A 373 -11.62 4.17 7.01
C PRO A 373 -11.44 2.76 7.59
N LYS A 374 -12.02 2.49 8.77
CA LYS A 374 -11.79 1.24 9.52
C LYS A 374 -12.26 -0.01 8.79
N ASP A 375 -13.26 0.11 7.94
CA ASP A 375 -13.78 -0.97 7.10
C ASP A 375 -12.89 -1.26 5.89
N GLN A 376 -11.89 -0.41 5.61
CA GLN A 376 -10.81 -0.62 4.65
C GLN A 376 -9.45 -0.90 5.33
N LEU A 377 -9.45 -1.30 6.60
CA LEU A 377 -8.26 -1.80 7.31
C LEU A 377 -8.09 -3.31 7.08
N ILE A 378 -6.88 -3.77 6.72
CA ILE A 378 -6.55 -5.19 6.57
C ILE A 378 -5.40 -5.55 7.50
N GLU A 379 -5.65 -6.45 8.44
CA GLU A 379 -4.59 -7.08 9.23
C GLU A 379 -3.98 -8.27 8.47
N LYS A 380 -2.65 -8.45 8.54
CA LYS A 380 -1.96 -9.58 7.88
C LYS A 380 -2.57 -10.97 8.15
N THR A 381 -3.06 -11.20 9.37
CA THR A 381 -3.65 -12.51 9.75
C THR A 381 -5.04 -12.69 9.16
N PHE A 382 -5.75 -11.59 8.90
CA PHE A 382 -7.03 -11.62 8.20
C PHE A 382 -6.80 -11.85 6.69
N LEU A 383 -5.82 -11.17 6.10
CA LEU A 383 -5.41 -11.43 4.71
C LEU A 383 -5.11 -12.91 4.49
N ALA A 384 -4.32 -13.53 5.38
CA ALA A 384 -4.01 -14.95 5.28
C ALA A 384 -5.26 -15.85 5.27
N LYS A 385 -6.31 -15.53 6.04
CA LYS A 385 -7.58 -16.29 6.00
C LYS A 385 -8.29 -16.15 4.67
N SER A 386 -8.32 -14.93 4.13
CA SER A 386 -8.91 -14.62 2.83
C SER A 386 -8.22 -15.40 1.72
N GLU A 387 -6.88 -15.30 1.65
CA GLU A 387 -6.07 -15.98 0.64
C GLU A 387 -6.20 -17.50 0.75
N ASN A 388 -6.05 -18.09 1.94
CA ASN A 388 -6.19 -19.55 2.10
C ASN A 388 -7.60 -20.05 1.79
N SER A 389 -8.64 -19.24 2.03
CA SER A 389 -10.01 -19.60 1.65
C SER A 389 -10.15 -19.63 0.13
N TRP A 390 -9.57 -18.66 -0.57
CA TRP A 390 -9.56 -18.65 -2.03
C TRP A 390 -8.68 -19.77 -2.63
N ASP A 391 -7.58 -20.11 -1.96
CA ASP A 391 -6.69 -21.23 -2.32
C ASP A 391 -7.25 -22.61 -1.96
N ARG A 392 -8.54 -22.69 -1.61
CA ARG A 392 -9.26 -23.94 -1.32
C ARG A 392 -8.69 -24.72 -0.13
N LYS A 393 -8.20 -24.00 0.90
CA LYS A 393 -7.71 -24.56 2.17
C LYS A 393 -8.62 -24.19 3.36
N PRO A 394 -9.95 -24.42 3.30
CA PRO A 394 -10.85 -23.96 4.36
C PRO A 394 -10.65 -24.72 5.68
N HIS A 395 -10.12 -25.95 5.60
CA HIS A 395 -9.77 -26.76 6.75
C HIS A 395 -8.56 -26.19 7.53
N ILE A 396 -7.65 -25.48 6.87
CA ILE A 396 -6.55 -24.75 7.53
C ILE A 396 -7.09 -23.48 8.20
N VAL A 397 -7.94 -22.72 7.50
CA VAL A 397 -8.57 -21.52 8.06
C VAL A 397 -9.36 -21.85 9.33
N SER A 398 -10.04 -23.01 9.34
CA SER A 398 -10.81 -23.52 10.48
C SER A 398 -9.96 -23.92 11.70
N LYS A 399 -8.63 -24.09 11.56
CA LYS A 399 -7.71 -24.31 12.69
C LYS A 399 -7.41 -23.01 13.45
N GLY A 400 -7.67 -21.85 12.85
CA GLY A 400 -7.51 -20.54 13.46
C GLY A 400 -6.56 -19.62 12.69
N ALA A 401 -6.54 -18.34 13.09
CA ALA A 401 -5.80 -17.29 12.38
C ALA A 401 -4.29 -17.56 12.28
N GLN A 402 -3.67 -18.12 13.32
CA GLN A 402 -2.23 -18.38 13.35
C GLN A 402 -1.84 -19.52 12.39
N TYR A 403 -2.57 -20.64 12.41
CA TYR A 403 -2.34 -21.73 11.46
C TYR A 403 -2.55 -21.30 10.01
N SER A 404 -3.56 -20.47 9.77
CA SER A 404 -3.79 -19.89 8.44
C SER A 404 -2.62 -19.00 8.01
N PHE A 405 -2.11 -18.17 8.93
CA PHE A 405 -0.96 -17.32 8.62
C PHE A 405 0.31 -18.14 8.32
N GLU A 406 0.60 -19.19 9.09
CA GLU A 406 1.76 -20.05 8.84
C GLU A 406 1.71 -20.72 7.46
N GLU A 407 0.54 -21.21 7.04
CA GLU A 407 0.35 -21.83 5.72
C GLU A 407 0.43 -20.81 4.57
N PHE A 408 -0.09 -19.60 4.81
CA PHE A 408 0.00 -18.50 3.86
C PHE A 408 1.45 -18.06 3.66
N ALA A 409 2.20 -17.86 4.75
CA ALA A 409 3.61 -17.47 4.71
C ALA A 409 4.43 -18.48 3.89
N LYS A 410 4.25 -19.78 4.11
CA LYS A 410 4.91 -20.84 3.31
C LYS A 410 4.56 -20.74 1.82
N SER A 411 3.29 -20.52 1.49
CA SER A 411 2.82 -20.44 0.10
C SER A 411 3.41 -19.23 -0.63
N ILE A 412 3.47 -18.08 0.06
CA ILE A 412 4.06 -16.85 -0.48
C ILE A 412 5.58 -16.94 -0.62
N THR A 413 6.30 -17.48 0.36
CA THR A 413 7.75 -17.69 0.25
C THR A 413 8.09 -18.50 -1.00
N ASN A 414 7.41 -19.65 -1.20
CA ASN A 414 7.59 -20.47 -2.39
C ASN A 414 7.25 -19.75 -3.71
N THR A 415 6.34 -18.78 -3.67
CA THR A 415 5.94 -17.99 -4.84
C THR A 415 7.02 -16.97 -5.19
N LEU A 416 7.52 -16.25 -4.19
CA LEU A 416 8.58 -15.25 -4.35
C LEU A 416 9.93 -15.89 -4.73
N GLU A 417 10.26 -17.07 -4.21
CA GLU A 417 11.46 -17.81 -4.62
C GLU A 417 11.44 -18.18 -6.12
N LYS A 418 10.26 -18.38 -6.69
CA LYS A 418 10.09 -18.71 -8.12
C LYS A 418 9.94 -17.47 -9.00
N ASN A 419 9.40 -16.39 -8.44
CA ASN A 419 9.13 -15.15 -9.14
C ASN A 419 9.09 -14.00 -8.13
N ASP A 420 10.21 -13.31 -7.98
CA ASP A 420 10.38 -12.13 -7.14
C ASP A 420 9.43 -10.98 -7.53
N LEU A 421 8.99 -10.94 -8.79
CA LEU A 421 8.02 -9.98 -9.31
C LEU A 421 6.55 -10.42 -9.16
N ALA A 422 6.24 -11.45 -8.36
CA ALA A 422 4.88 -11.99 -8.25
C ALA A 422 3.87 -11.03 -7.61
N ILE A 423 4.33 -10.10 -6.78
CA ILE A 423 3.44 -9.19 -6.04
C ILE A 423 3.32 -7.88 -6.83
N THR A 424 2.29 -7.80 -7.68
CA THR A 424 2.02 -6.63 -8.54
C THR A 424 0.94 -5.74 -7.92
N GLU A 425 0.73 -4.56 -8.50
CA GLU A 425 -0.44 -3.71 -8.18
C GLU A 425 -1.74 -4.51 -8.32
N ASN A 426 -1.87 -5.30 -9.39
CA ASN A 426 -3.04 -6.12 -9.62
C ASN A 426 -3.19 -7.20 -8.54
N TYR A 427 -2.10 -7.86 -8.12
CA TYR A 427 -2.13 -8.79 -6.98
C TYR A 427 -2.69 -8.12 -5.71
N PHE A 428 -2.29 -6.88 -5.43
CA PHE A 428 -2.81 -6.13 -4.29
C PHE A 428 -4.33 -5.88 -4.42
N LYS A 429 -4.80 -5.42 -5.58
CA LYS A 429 -6.24 -5.20 -5.84
C LYS A 429 -7.03 -6.49 -5.68
N ASP A 430 -6.53 -7.58 -6.24
CA ASP A 430 -7.05 -8.94 -6.12
C ASP A 430 -7.18 -9.41 -4.67
N ALA A 431 -6.12 -9.23 -3.88
CA ALA A 431 -6.08 -9.59 -2.47
C ALA A 431 -7.12 -8.80 -1.66
N VAL A 432 -7.26 -7.50 -1.96
CA VAL A 432 -8.30 -6.66 -1.36
C VAL A 432 -9.70 -7.11 -1.79
N SER A 433 -9.93 -7.42 -3.06
CA SER A 433 -11.21 -7.92 -3.56
C SER A 433 -11.61 -9.24 -2.89
N ARG A 434 -10.65 -10.13 -2.62
CA ARG A 434 -10.88 -11.34 -1.82
C ARG A 434 -11.24 -11.03 -0.37
N VAL A 435 -10.62 -10.01 0.23
CA VAL A 435 -11.01 -9.51 1.57
C VAL A 435 -12.43 -8.95 1.57
N ILE A 436 -12.83 -8.18 0.54
CA ILE A 436 -14.20 -7.68 0.37
C ILE A 436 -15.17 -8.87 0.28
N LEU A 437 -14.87 -9.87 -0.55
CA LEU A 437 -15.66 -11.10 -0.66
C LEU A 437 -15.79 -11.81 0.68
N PHE A 438 -14.71 -11.93 1.45
CA PHE A 438 -14.74 -12.56 2.76
C PHE A 438 -15.67 -11.82 3.72
N ARG A 439 -15.52 -10.49 3.84
CA ARG A 439 -16.33 -9.64 4.73
C ARG A 439 -17.80 -9.61 4.31
N ALA A 440 -18.08 -9.58 3.01
CA ALA A 440 -19.42 -9.62 2.48
C ALA A 440 -20.09 -10.97 2.78
N THR A 441 -19.39 -12.08 2.56
CA THR A 441 -19.87 -13.44 2.90
C THR A 441 -20.15 -13.58 4.39
N GLU A 442 -19.29 -13.00 5.23
CA GLU A 442 -19.48 -12.89 6.68
C GLU A 442 -20.78 -12.15 7.05
N LYS A 443 -21.13 -11.08 6.33
CA LYS A 443 -22.38 -10.34 6.52
C LYS A 443 -23.59 -11.12 6.00
N ILE A 444 -23.46 -11.81 4.87
CA ILE A 444 -24.50 -12.66 4.27
C ILE A 444 -24.92 -13.73 5.28
N VAL A 445 -23.96 -14.50 5.81
CA VAL A 445 -24.24 -15.56 6.79
C VAL A 445 -24.86 -14.98 8.05
N SER A 446 -24.31 -13.88 8.60
CA SER A 446 -24.84 -13.27 9.82
C SER A 446 -26.28 -12.76 9.72
N LYS A 447 -26.73 -12.39 8.51
CA LYS A 447 -28.08 -11.87 8.28
C LYS A 447 -29.04 -12.94 7.77
N ALA A 448 -28.57 -14.15 7.51
CA ALA A 448 -29.38 -15.18 6.91
C ALA A 448 -30.42 -15.73 7.91
N PRO A 449 -31.66 -15.98 7.48
CA PRO A 449 -32.73 -16.46 8.36
C PRO A 449 -32.48 -17.88 8.88
N TRP A 450 -31.70 -18.69 8.15
CA TRP A 450 -31.32 -20.05 8.52
C TRP A 450 -30.13 -20.13 9.48
N TYR A 451 -29.49 -19.00 9.81
CA TYR A 451 -28.24 -18.98 10.57
C TYR A 451 -28.50 -19.08 12.09
N GLU A 452 -28.12 -20.19 12.70
CA GLU A 452 -28.37 -20.48 14.13
C GLU A 452 -27.23 -20.00 15.07
N ASN A 453 -26.50 -18.93 14.71
CA ASN A 453 -25.43 -18.34 15.53
C ASN A 453 -24.23 -19.27 15.89
N ALA A 454 -24.01 -20.37 15.15
CA ALA A 454 -22.85 -21.26 15.32
C ALA A 454 -22.04 -21.41 14.01
N PHE A 455 -20.74 -21.74 14.10
CA PHE A 455 -19.88 -22.12 12.96
C PHE A 455 -19.78 -21.13 11.77
N ARG A 456 -20.01 -19.83 11.99
CA ARG A 456 -19.93 -18.80 10.94
C ARG A 456 -18.60 -18.77 10.20
N ALA A 457 -17.50 -18.76 10.95
CA ALA A 457 -16.16 -18.66 10.36
C ALA A 457 -15.85 -19.83 9.42
N GLN A 458 -16.28 -21.04 9.80
CA GLN A 458 -16.16 -22.25 9.00
C GLN A 458 -17.02 -22.14 7.75
N THR A 459 -18.30 -21.78 7.90
CA THR A 459 -19.25 -21.60 6.79
C THR A 459 -18.71 -20.64 5.74
N VAL A 460 -18.19 -19.48 6.16
CA VAL A 460 -17.60 -18.48 5.27
C VAL A 460 -16.40 -19.03 4.52
N ALA A 461 -15.42 -19.61 5.24
CA ALA A 461 -14.20 -20.13 4.63
C ALA A 461 -14.51 -21.23 3.60
N TYR A 462 -15.36 -22.19 3.96
CA TYR A 462 -15.77 -23.28 3.08
C TYR A 462 -16.57 -22.79 1.86
N SER A 463 -17.42 -21.77 2.02
CA SER A 463 -18.20 -21.19 0.92
C SER A 463 -17.32 -20.51 -0.13
N ILE A 464 -16.34 -19.71 0.32
CA ILE A 464 -15.38 -19.06 -0.58
C ILE A 464 -14.51 -20.09 -1.29
N SER A 465 -14.05 -21.12 -0.56
CA SER A 465 -13.30 -22.23 -1.16
C SER A 465 -14.12 -23.00 -2.20
N LEU A 466 -15.41 -23.23 -1.93
CA LEU A 466 -16.29 -23.94 -2.85
C LEU A 466 -16.56 -23.12 -4.13
N LEU A 467 -16.75 -21.80 -4.01
CA LEU A 467 -16.84 -20.89 -5.15
C LEU A 467 -15.57 -20.96 -6.01
N SER A 468 -14.40 -20.76 -5.39
CA SER A 468 -13.09 -20.83 -6.06
C SER A 468 -12.88 -22.17 -6.76
N HIS A 469 -13.19 -23.29 -6.08
CA HIS A 469 -13.11 -24.63 -6.67
C HIS A 469 -14.01 -24.80 -7.89
N SER A 470 -15.25 -24.31 -7.80
CA SER A 470 -16.24 -24.43 -8.87
C SER A 470 -15.88 -23.62 -10.11
N ILE A 471 -15.26 -22.45 -9.92
CA ILE A 471 -14.73 -21.59 -10.99
C ILE A 471 -13.51 -22.26 -11.64
N GLN A 472 -12.54 -22.69 -10.84
CA GLN A 472 -11.31 -23.31 -11.34
C GLN A 472 -11.58 -24.63 -12.09
N ARG A 473 -12.52 -25.46 -11.61
CA ARG A 473 -12.92 -26.72 -12.27
C ARG A 473 -13.42 -26.49 -13.71
N ARG A 474 -14.00 -25.31 -13.97
CA ARG A 474 -14.46 -24.89 -15.30
C ARG A 474 -13.40 -24.10 -16.10
N LYS A 475 -12.17 -24.00 -15.60
CA LYS A 475 -11.05 -23.23 -16.20
C LYS A 475 -11.38 -21.75 -16.43
N LEU A 476 -12.22 -21.20 -15.56
CA LEU A 476 -12.57 -19.79 -15.51
C LEU A 476 -11.77 -19.08 -14.42
N PHE A 477 -11.73 -17.76 -14.48
CA PHE A 477 -11.14 -16.89 -13.46
C PHE A 477 -12.17 -15.85 -13.06
N LEU A 478 -12.25 -15.51 -11.78
CA LEU A 478 -13.15 -14.45 -11.31
C LEU A 478 -12.50 -13.09 -11.62
N ASP A 479 -13.25 -12.18 -12.23
CA ASP A 479 -12.84 -10.79 -12.40
C ASP A 479 -12.93 -10.06 -11.05
N PHE A 480 -11.78 -9.94 -10.38
CA PHE A 480 -11.65 -9.18 -9.15
C PHE A 480 -11.56 -7.67 -9.38
N GLY A 481 -11.28 -7.22 -10.60
CA GLY A 481 -11.21 -5.81 -10.97
C GLY A 481 -12.56 -5.13 -10.74
N ARG A 482 -13.67 -5.80 -11.10
CA ARG A 482 -15.01 -5.26 -10.82
C ARG A 482 -15.33 -5.14 -9.32
N ILE A 483 -14.89 -6.10 -8.49
CA ILE A 483 -15.05 -6.01 -7.03
C ILE A 483 -14.21 -4.87 -6.46
N TRP A 484 -13.01 -4.65 -6.99
CA TRP A 484 -12.16 -3.53 -6.62
C TRP A 484 -12.80 -2.20 -7.02
N ASP A 485 -13.28 -2.08 -8.26
CA ASP A 485 -13.86 -0.83 -8.76
C ASP A 485 -15.19 -0.49 -8.08
N GLU A 486 -16.00 -1.50 -7.71
CA GLU A 486 -17.27 -1.33 -7.01
C GLU A 486 -17.16 -1.39 -5.47
N GLN A 487 -16.01 -1.77 -4.91
CA GLN A 487 -15.75 -1.90 -3.47
C GLN A 487 -16.80 -2.73 -2.70
N ARG A 488 -17.51 -3.60 -3.42
CA ARG A 488 -18.58 -4.46 -2.94
C ARG A 488 -18.70 -5.65 -3.89
N LEU A 489 -19.50 -6.64 -3.50
CA LEU A 489 -19.83 -7.73 -4.42
C LEU A 489 -20.79 -7.24 -5.50
N PRO A 490 -20.54 -7.55 -6.78
CA PRO A 490 -21.56 -7.48 -7.81
C PRO A 490 -22.80 -8.26 -7.37
N PHE A 491 -23.98 -7.77 -7.75
CA PHE A 491 -25.26 -8.33 -7.32
C PHE A 491 -25.36 -9.83 -7.60
N GLU A 492 -24.93 -10.26 -8.79
CA GLU A 492 -24.96 -11.65 -9.23
C GLU A 492 -24.09 -12.56 -8.34
N LEU A 493 -22.94 -12.05 -7.90
CA LEU A 493 -22.05 -12.76 -6.99
C LEU A 493 -22.62 -12.80 -5.56
N GLU A 494 -23.23 -11.72 -5.10
CA GLU A 494 -23.88 -11.69 -3.78
C GLU A 494 -25.02 -12.71 -3.70
N GLU A 495 -25.90 -12.74 -4.70
CA GLU A 495 -27.01 -13.71 -4.77
C GLU A 495 -26.49 -15.15 -4.82
N LEU A 496 -25.45 -15.42 -5.62
CA LEU A 496 -24.85 -16.75 -5.65
C LEU A 496 -24.27 -17.13 -4.27
N MET A 497 -23.58 -16.21 -3.59
CA MET A 497 -23.02 -16.48 -2.27
C MET A 497 -24.09 -16.77 -1.22
N LYS A 498 -25.29 -16.18 -1.30
CA LYS A 498 -26.43 -16.56 -0.43
C LYS A 498 -26.81 -18.03 -0.58
N HIS A 499 -26.85 -18.54 -1.81
CA HIS A 499 -27.15 -19.94 -2.09
C HIS A 499 -26.01 -20.89 -1.65
N ILE A 500 -24.76 -20.51 -1.94
CA ILE A 500 -23.57 -21.31 -1.57
C ILE A 500 -23.48 -21.44 -0.05
N THR A 501 -23.61 -20.33 0.69
CA THR A 501 -23.45 -20.32 2.15
C THR A 501 -24.48 -21.19 2.85
N MET A 502 -25.73 -21.20 2.39
CA MET A 502 -26.78 -22.07 2.91
C MET A 502 -26.43 -23.56 2.72
N LYS A 503 -26.11 -23.98 1.50
CA LYS A 503 -25.73 -25.38 1.19
C LYS A 503 -24.50 -25.84 1.98
N VAL A 504 -23.51 -24.96 2.12
CA VAL A 504 -22.30 -25.26 2.88
C VAL A 504 -22.61 -25.40 4.36
N TYR A 505 -23.43 -24.50 4.93
CA TYR A 505 -23.84 -24.58 6.33
C TYR A 505 -24.51 -25.92 6.62
N GLU A 506 -25.54 -26.28 5.84
CA GLU A 506 -26.24 -27.56 5.96
C GLU A 506 -25.31 -28.76 5.85
N ARG A 507 -24.27 -28.68 5.00
CA ARG A 507 -23.33 -29.78 4.83
C ARG A 507 -22.38 -29.93 6.01
N ILE A 508 -21.84 -28.83 6.54
CA ILE A 508 -20.85 -28.90 7.63
C ILE A 508 -21.50 -29.20 8.99
N THR A 509 -22.77 -28.86 9.18
CA THR A 509 -23.52 -29.15 10.41
C THR A 509 -24.10 -30.56 10.45
N ASN A 510 -24.07 -31.29 9.33
CA ASN A 510 -24.48 -32.69 9.23
C ASN A 510 -23.29 -33.60 8.88
N PRO A 511 -22.28 -33.73 9.77
CA PRO A 511 -21.08 -34.50 9.49
C PRO A 511 -21.35 -36.02 9.40
N PRO A 512 -20.48 -36.79 8.71
CA PRO A 512 -20.56 -38.25 8.69
C PRO A 512 -20.52 -38.87 10.09
N LEU A 513 -21.11 -40.07 10.22
CA LEU A 513 -21.10 -40.87 11.46
C LEU A 513 -19.66 -40.98 12.00
N GLY A 514 -19.47 -40.67 13.29
CA GLY A 514 -18.16 -40.65 13.96
C GLY A 514 -17.47 -39.28 13.99
N SER A 515 -18.02 -38.23 13.37
CA SER A 515 -17.50 -36.86 13.40
C SER A 515 -18.46 -35.85 14.04
N ALA A 516 -19.13 -36.23 15.15
CA ALA A 516 -20.16 -35.41 15.80
C ALA A 516 -19.70 -34.00 16.23
N ASN A 517 -18.40 -33.79 16.49
CA ASN A 517 -17.87 -32.47 16.78
C ASN A 517 -17.58 -31.68 15.49
N ILE A 518 -18.55 -30.84 15.09
CA ILE A 518 -18.49 -30.00 13.88
C ILE A 518 -17.22 -29.12 13.84
N ALA A 519 -16.80 -28.55 14.97
CA ALA A 519 -15.61 -27.69 15.02
C ALA A 519 -14.32 -28.46 14.73
N GLN A 520 -14.23 -29.73 15.13
CA GLN A 520 -13.10 -30.60 14.79
C GLN A 520 -13.23 -31.19 13.38
N TRP A 521 -14.45 -31.49 12.93
CA TRP A 521 -14.73 -31.92 11.57
C TRP A 521 -14.24 -30.90 10.54
N CYS A 522 -14.58 -29.62 10.73
CA CYS A 522 -14.19 -28.54 9.83
C CYS A 522 -12.67 -28.32 9.74
N LYS A 523 -11.85 -28.85 10.68
CA LYS A 523 -10.38 -28.77 10.65
C LYS A 523 -9.71 -29.88 9.84
N LYS A 524 -10.49 -30.88 9.42
CA LYS A 524 -10.01 -32.04 8.67
C LYS A 524 -10.18 -31.82 7.16
N GLU A 525 -9.22 -32.30 6.38
CA GLU A 525 -9.29 -32.23 4.92
C GLU A 525 -10.44 -33.05 4.35
N GLN A 526 -10.87 -34.11 5.04
CA GLN A 526 -12.04 -34.91 4.68
C GLN A 526 -13.33 -34.06 4.62
N CYS A 527 -13.49 -33.06 5.48
CA CYS A 527 -14.62 -32.13 5.42
C CYS A 527 -14.58 -31.30 4.13
N TRP A 528 -13.39 -30.88 3.71
CA TRP A 528 -13.24 -30.19 2.42
C TRP A 528 -13.56 -31.09 1.23
N ASN A 529 -13.11 -32.35 1.26
CA ASN A 529 -13.43 -33.33 0.21
C ASN A 529 -14.92 -33.59 0.07
N ASP A 530 -15.66 -33.50 1.18
CA ASP A 530 -17.10 -33.64 1.21
C ASP A 530 -17.82 -32.40 0.64
N VAL A 531 -17.44 -31.20 1.11
CA VAL A 531 -18.06 -29.94 0.66
C VAL A 531 -17.73 -29.62 -0.80
N ARG A 532 -16.52 -29.90 -1.28
CA ARG A 532 -16.13 -29.62 -2.69
C ARG A 532 -16.95 -30.40 -3.72
N GLY A 533 -17.67 -31.44 -3.30
CA GLY A 533 -18.59 -32.20 -4.15
C GLY A 533 -19.91 -31.49 -4.45
N ILE A 534 -20.23 -30.40 -3.75
CA ILE A 534 -21.47 -29.63 -3.97
C ILE A 534 -21.42 -28.96 -5.35
N GLU A 535 -22.45 -29.18 -6.14
CA GLU A 535 -22.59 -28.51 -7.44
C GLU A 535 -23.20 -27.11 -7.30
N ILE A 536 -22.56 -26.16 -7.98
CA ILE A 536 -22.95 -24.76 -8.06
C ILE A 536 -23.17 -24.39 -9.51
N ASP A 537 -24.30 -23.74 -9.78
CA ASP A 537 -24.55 -23.08 -11.06
C ASP A 537 -23.80 -21.75 -11.14
N LEU A 538 -22.92 -21.62 -12.14
CA LEU A 538 -22.13 -20.41 -12.39
C LEU A 538 -22.66 -19.59 -13.56
N LEU A 539 -23.77 -19.98 -14.19
CA LEU A 539 -24.41 -19.18 -15.25
C LEU A 539 -24.64 -17.72 -14.84
N PRO A 540 -25.04 -17.39 -13.59
CA PRO A 540 -25.19 -16.00 -13.15
C PRO A 540 -23.89 -15.19 -13.22
N LEU A 541 -22.72 -15.84 -13.15
CA LEU A 541 -21.43 -15.15 -13.14
C LEU A 541 -20.82 -14.94 -14.52
N LYS A 542 -21.53 -15.25 -15.62
CA LYS A 542 -20.99 -15.20 -16.99
C LYS A 542 -20.33 -13.85 -17.34
N LYS A 543 -20.80 -12.74 -16.75
CA LYS A 543 -20.28 -11.37 -16.98
C LYS A 543 -19.16 -10.94 -16.02
N ILE A 544 -18.80 -11.77 -15.05
CA ILE A 544 -17.78 -11.46 -14.03
C ILE A 544 -16.73 -12.55 -13.93
N VAL A 545 -16.63 -13.39 -14.97
CA VAL A 545 -15.59 -14.39 -15.13
C VAL A 545 -14.89 -14.18 -16.46
N ILE A 546 -13.57 -14.32 -16.44
CA ILE A 546 -12.71 -14.25 -17.61
C ILE A 546 -12.14 -15.63 -17.92
N THR A 547 -11.70 -15.78 -19.16
CA THR A 547 -11.06 -17.01 -19.66
C THR A 547 -9.64 -17.15 -19.12
N THR A 548 -9.08 -18.36 -19.27
CA THR A 548 -7.67 -18.60 -18.92
C THR A 548 -6.69 -17.77 -19.75
N GLU A 549 -7.05 -17.43 -20.99
CA GLU A 549 -6.17 -16.68 -21.90
C GLU A 549 -6.13 -15.19 -21.53
N GLU A 550 -7.29 -14.60 -21.24
CA GLU A 550 -7.41 -13.22 -20.73
C GLU A 550 -6.64 -13.05 -19.41
N ALA A 551 -6.86 -13.94 -18.44
CA ALA A 551 -6.16 -13.90 -17.16
C ALA A 551 -4.62 -14.02 -17.31
N LYS A 552 -4.14 -14.84 -18.26
CA LYS A 552 -2.70 -14.94 -18.55
C LYS A 552 -2.14 -13.70 -19.24
N TYR A 553 -2.93 -13.08 -20.12
CA TYR A 553 -2.55 -11.84 -20.79
C TYR A 553 -2.40 -10.71 -19.77
N GLU A 554 -3.37 -10.54 -18.87
CA GLU A 554 -3.32 -9.56 -17.78
C GLU A 554 -2.09 -9.76 -16.90
N GLN A 555 -1.85 -10.99 -16.40
CA GLN A 555 -0.66 -11.28 -15.58
C GLN A 555 0.66 -10.95 -16.29
N LYS A 556 0.75 -11.21 -17.60
CA LYS A 556 1.95 -10.87 -18.38
C LYS A 556 2.09 -9.37 -18.57
N SER A 557 0.99 -8.65 -18.78
CA SER A 557 0.96 -7.19 -18.88
C SER A 557 1.37 -6.54 -17.55
N ASP A 558 0.81 -7.01 -16.43
CA ASP A 558 1.11 -6.51 -15.10
C ASP A 558 2.57 -6.72 -14.72
N LYS A 559 3.15 -7.88 -15.07
CA LYS A 559 4.56 -8.14 -14.84
C LYS A 559 5.44 -7.17 -15.63
N LYS A 560 5.10 -6.91 -16.90
CA LYS A 560 5.81 -5.90 -17.70
C LYS A 560 5.68 -4.51 -17.10
N GLN A 561 4.50 -4.15 -16.60
CA GLN A 561 4.28 -2.86 -15.94
C GLN A 561 5.13 -2.74 -14.67
N LYS A 562 5.17 -3.78 -13.81
CA LYS A 562 6.05 -3.81 -12.64
C LYS A 562 7.53 -3.72 -13.03
N GLU A 563 7.95 -4.38 -14.11
CA GLU A 563 9.31 -4.28 -14.64
C GLU A 563 9.65 -2.86 -15.14
N LEU A 564 8.69 -2.17 -15.76
CA LEU A 564 8.81 -0.78 -16.20
C LEU A 564 8.84 0.18 -15.01
N ASP A 565 7.95 0.03 -14.04
CA ASP A 565 7.89 0.86 -12.84
C ASP A 565 9.20 0.74 -12.04
N ASN A 566 9.70 -0.49 -11.86
CA ASN A 566 11.03 -0.72 -11.29
C ASN A 566 12.14 -0.06 -12.13
N GLY A 567 12.02 -0.09 -13.46
CA GLY A 567 12.94 0.59 -14.37
C GLY A 567 12.93 2.12 -14.22
N ILE A 568 11.75 2.71 -14.03
CA ILE A 568 11.56 4.16 -13.79
C ILE A 568 12.11 4.54 -12.42
N GLU A 569 11.84 3.76 -11.37
CA GLU A 569 12.41 3.98 -10.03
C GLU A 569 13.95 3.94 -10.08
N ILE A 570 14.52 2.97 -10.81
CA ILE A 570 15.96 2.87 -11.05
C ILE A 570 16.50 4.08 -11.83
N GLN A 571 15.79 4.52 -12.88
CA GLN A 571 16.20 5.67 -13.68
C GLN A 571 16.14 6.97 -12.87
N ALA A 572 15.08 7.16 -12.07
CA ALA A 572 14.94 8.28 -11.16
C ALA A 572 16.08 8.31 -10.13
N PHE A 573 16.40 7.16 -9.52
CA PHE A 573 17.55 7.05 -8.64
C PHE A 573 18.84 7.51 -9.34
N VAL A 574 19.10 7.04 -10.56
CA VAL A 574 20.34 7.36 -11.29
C VAL A 574 20.46 8.86 -11.60
N VAL A 575 19.34 9.50 -11.95
CA VAL A 575 19.28 10.93 -12.29
C VAL A 575 19.31 11.82 -11.05
N GLN A 576 18.68 11.40 -9.95
CA GLN A 576 18.65 12.14 -8.69
C GLN A 576 19.96 12.03 -7.90
N THR A 577 20.73 10.95 -8.11
CA THR A 577 22.06 10.77 -7.53
C THR A 577 23.02 11.80 -8.12
N GLU A 578 23.66 12.63 -7.30
CA GLU A 578 24.51 13.72 -7.79
C GLU A 578 25.68 13.20 -8.63
N LEU A 579 26.06 13.96 -9.67
CA LEU A 579 27.10 13.57 -10.64
C LEU A 579 28.44 13.22 -9.95
N GLU A 580 28.76 13.88 -8.84
CA GLU A 580 29.97 13.64 -8.07
C GLU A 580 30.07 12.20 -7.54
N HIS A 581 28.96 11.61 -7.11
CA HIS A 581 28.90 10.22 -6.68
C HIS A 581 29.30 9.28 -7.81
N TRP A 582 28.85 9.56 -9.05
CA TRP A 582 29.19 8.77 -10.22
C TRP A 582 30.66 8.92 -10.63
N ILE A 583 31.24 10.12 -10.47
CA ILE A 583 32.67 10.37 -10.71
C ILE A 583 33.53 9.57 -9.72
N GLN A 584 33.15 9.56 -8.45
CA GLN A 584 33.81 8.77 -7.43
C GLN A 584 33.67 7.26 -7.68
N LEU A 585 32.48 6.81 -8.13
CA LEU A 585 32.24 5.42 -8.53
C LEU A 585 33.15 5.00 -9.69
N LEU A 586 33.33 5.88 -10.68
CA LEU A 586 34.29 5.65 -11.76
C LEU A 586 35.72 5.56 -11.23
N GLY A 587 36.11 6.46 -10.31
CA GLY A 587 37.41 6.44 -9.64
C GLY A 587 37.67 5.12 -8.90
N TYR A 588 36.67 4.62 -8.19
CA TYR A 588 36.72 3.33 -7.49
C TYR A 588 37.03 2.17 -8.44
N PHE A 589 36.29 2.08 -9.54
CA PHE A 589 36.53 1.02 -10.53
C PHE A 589 37.78 1.22 -11.37
N MET A 590 38.30 2.45 -11.49
CA MET A 590 39.55 2.75 -12.21
C MET A 590 40.81 2.39 -11.40
N SER A 591 40.68 2.11 -10.10
CA SER A 591 41.78 1.59 -9.28
C SER A 591 42.25 0.21 -9.79
N ASN A 592 43.57 -0.04 -9.76
CA ASN A 592 44.24 -1.13 -10.49
C ASN A 592 43.74 -2.56 -10.16
N ASN A 593 42.98 -2.76 -9.07
CA ASN A 593 42.39 -4.05 -8.70
C ASN A 593 40.93 -4.23 -9.15
N ASN A 594 40.14 -3.15 -9.22
CA ASN A 594 38.70 -3.22 -9.51
C ASN A 594 38.38 -3.07 -11.00
N PHE A 595 39.31 -2.53 -11.78
CA PHE A 595 39.10 -2.27 -13.20
C PHE A 595 38.75 -3.54 -13.99
N ARG A 596 39.38 -4.67 -13.65
CA ARG A 596 39.17 -5.98 -14.29
C ARG A 596 37.80 -6.59 -13.98
N SER A 597 37.08 -6.10 -12.97
CA SER A 597 35.77 -6.63 -12.56
C SER A 597 34.60 -6.15 -13.42
N LEU A 598 34.83 -5.16 -14.30
CA LEU A 598 33.82 -4.57 -15.18
C LEU A 598 33.89 -5.08 -16.62
N THR A 599 32.74 -5.29 -17.24
CA THR A 599 32.64 -5.51 -18.70
C THR A 599 32.96 -4.23 -19.48
N ILE A 600 33.34 -4.37 -20.75
CA ILE A 600 33.61 -3.23 -21.65
C ILE A 600 32.40 -2.28 -21.70
N THR A 601 31.18 -2.85 -21.77
CA THR A 601 29.92 -2.10 -21.80
C THR A 601 29.65 -1.33 -20.51
N GLN A 602 29.89 -1.95 -19.34
CA GLN A 602 29.75 -1.29 -18.04
C GLN A 602 30.69 -0.10 -17.89
N ARG A 603 31.97 -0.28 -18.26
CA ARG A 603 32.98 0.79 -18.21
C ARG A 603 32.60 1.94 -19.13
N ASP A 604 32.18 1.63 -20.35
CA ASP A 604 31.82 2.63 -21.35
C ASP A 604 30.59 3.45 -20.93
N ILE A 605 29.55 2.80 -20.38
CA ILE A 605 28.36 3.48 -19.88
C ILE A 605 28.69 4.39 -18.70
N LEU A 606 29.41 3.88 -17.69
CA LEU A 606 29.78 4.67 -16.52
C LEU A 606 30.65 5.88 -16.91
N LYS A 607 31.66 5.68 -17.75
CA LYS A 607 32.54 6.76 -18.22
C LYS A 607 31.80 7.81 -19.04
N LYS A 608 30.92 7.40 -19.94
CA LYS A 608 30.13 8.34 -20.74
C LYS A 608 29.13 9.13 -19.90
N TYR A 609 28.59 8.52 -18.84
CA TYR A 609 27.72 9.21 -17.90
C TYR A 609 28.47 10.26 -17.08
N THR A 610 29.63 9.92 -16.51
CA THR A 610 30.48 10.87 -15.76
C THR A 610 31.07 11.98 -16.63
N ASP A 611 31.38 11.69 -17.90
CA ASP A 611 31.87 12.69 -18.87
C ASP A 611 30.76 13.66 -19.34
N GLY A 612 29.50 13.49 -18.89
CA GLY A 612 28.36 14.29 -19.34
C GLY A 612 27.92 14.00 -20.78
N LYS A 613 28.44 12.95 -21.42
CA LYS A 613 28.08 12.53 -22.79
C LYS A 613 26.74 11.78 -22.84
N ILE A 614 26.27 11.32 -21.68
CA ILE A 614 24.92 10.77 -21.48
C ILE A 614 24.24 11.69 -20.45
N PRO A 615 23.58 12.77 -20.88
CA PRO A 615 22.87 13.65 -19.96
C PRO A 615 21.65 12.97 -19.32
N LEU A 616 21.00 12.04 -20.04
CA LEU A 616 19.90 11.21 -19.55
C LEU A 616 20.12 9.76 -19.98
N PRO A 617 20.41 8.83 -19.05
CA PRO A 617 20.63 7.43 -19.39
C PRO A 617 19.31 6.76 -19.73
N SER A 618 19.31 5.93 -20.78
CA SER A 618 18.19 5.03 -21.09
C SER A 618 17.96 4.02 -19.97
N GLU A 619 16.77 3.41 -19.88
CA GLU A 619 16.44 2.42 -18.84
C GLU A 619 17.49 1.28 -18.72
N LYS A 620 18.01 0.78 -19.85
CA LYS A 620 19.07 -0.23 -19.87
C LYS A 620 20.39 0.31 -19.30
N GLN A 621 20.74 1.55 -19.62
CA GLN A 621 21.94 2.21 -19.08
C GLN A 621 21.76 2.51 -17.59
N SER A 622 20.57 2.93 -17.15
CA SER A 622 20.25 3.16 -15.73
C SER A 622 20.30 1.86 -14.93
N LYS A 623 19.79 0.74 -15.46
CA LYS A 623 19.96 -0.59 -14.85
C LYS A 623 21.43 -0.97 -14.70
N VAL A 624 22.25 -0.68 -15.71
CA VAL A 624 23.71 -0.92 -15.64
C VAL A 624 24.35 -0.02 -14.58
N LEU A 625 24.09 1.30 -14.59
CA LEU A 625 24.62 2.26 -13.62
C LEU A 625 24.21 1.91 -12.19
N TYR A 626 22.94 1.58 -11.98
CA TYR A 626 22.41 1.13 -10.69
C TYR A 626 23.05 -0.17 -10.23
N SER A 627 23.22 -1.15 -11.12
CA SER A 627 23.93 -2.39 -10.79
C SER A 627 25.41 -2.17 -10.44
N LEU A 628 26.08 -1.20 -11.08
CA LEU A 628 27.46 -0.83 -10.78
C LEU A 628 27.56 -0.10 -9.44
N TYR A 629 26.61 0.79 -9.17
CA TYR A 629 26.48 1.48 -7.90
C TYR A 629 26.27 0.47 -6.78
N GLN A 630 25.28 -0.42 -6.91
CA GLN A 630 25.03 -1.50 -5.95
C GLN A 630 26.24 -2.42 -5.79
N LYS A 631 26.90 -2.80 -6.89
CA LYS A 631 28.10 -3.63 -6.86
C LYS A 631 29.24 -2.97 -6.09
N ALA A 632 29.55 -1.70 -6.37
CA ALA A 632 30.62 -1.00 -5.67
C ALA A 632 30.29 -0.86 -4.18
N VAL A 633 29.05 -0.51 -3.85
CA VAL A 633 28.57 -0.45 -2.46
C VAL A 633 28.70 -1.82 -1.78
N ASN A 634 28.38 -2.92 -2.46
CA ASN A 634 28.58 -4.29 -1.97
C ASN A 634 30.06 -4.65 -1.80
N GLU A 635 30.94 -4.11 -2.65
CA GLU A 635 32.40 -4.27 -2.58
C GLU A 635 33.06 -3.26 -1.61
N GLY A 636 32.28 -2.53 -0.81
CA GLY A 636 32.75 -1.63 0.25
C GLY A 636 33.13 -0.22 -0.21
N TRP A 637 32.64 0.23 -1.37
CA TRP A 637 32.81 1.61 -1.82
C TRP A 637 31.83 2.55 -1.12
N GLU A 638 32.37 3.62 -0.56
CA GLU A 638 31.62 4.73 0.04
C GLU A 638 31.85 6.02 -0.74
N VAL A 639 30.85 6.89 -0.74
CA VAL A 639 30.94 8.21 -1.35
C VAL A 639 31.62 9.13 -0.34
N VAL A 640 32.71 9.74 -0.75
CA VAL A 640 33.44 10.75 0.00
C VAL A 640 32.80 12.11 -0.31
N GLU A 641 32.00 12.67 0.59
CA GLU A 641 31.50 14.04 0.40
C GLU A 641 32.69 15.02 0.33
N SER A 642 32.82 15.76 -0.77
CA SER A 642 33.78 16.85 -0.84
C SER A 642 33.29 17.96 0.10
N TYR A 643 33.99 18.13 1.22
CA TYR A 643 33.83 19.33 2.03
C TYR A 643 34.16 20.53 1.13
N GLY A 644 33.12 21.29 0.74
CA GLY A 644 33.28 22.54 0.02
C GLY A 644 34.29 23.42 0.75
N VAL A 645 35.31 23.86 0.01
CA VAL A 645 36.31 24.84 0.43
C VAL A 645 35.65 26.20 0.58
#